data_AF-H7EKD6-F1
#
_entry.id   AF-H7EKD6-F1
#
_cell.length_a   1.000
_cell.length_b   1.000
_cell.length_c   1.000
_cell.angle_alpha   90.00
_cell.angle_beta   90.00
_cell.angle_gamma   90.00
#
_symmetry.space_group_name_H-M   'P 1'
#
loop_
_entity.id
_entity.type
_entity.pdbx_description
1 polymer ?
#
loop_
_entity_poly.entity_id
_entity_poly.type
_entity_poly.pdbx_seq_one_letter_code
_entity_poly.pdbx_strand_id
1 'polypeptide(L)'
;MVRNALVVFVPLLALVFQSCGFREPVKEFFKEYTETASIEAHAINLDDVPVDKDGYKCIPSANMTSISFFMRNPQNYIINFDYKMDDENVQSVSQGDGYFVMRQESADLTVMDLSLAVDFLREIDCGGNLSSSISLTESKTLRVFDPYYFSLRCNSVPEPVRNLTVLQNNSTNTYVLAMNMPDMSGIHRDIKKITIDGESFDVSLSSSPSPSDTGLPERFLTEFDDSSWGSGANGISFSGRDGERAVYFQTDKEFQTDEYFFDVTVEDEAGLSVSSKVSDHSKQLSDVVFEADDLSTLETDDYGYAHILVDAPTETVDGSPVSDVTVYWRLYDAGGNLKTQGSGIGKADISVATGKWRIETWAHKVGYIDSATVFSDVSASGYLFVKPSFEGISDGSRMYPYTTFEDAVNAVVSANLDYLRVEILEDVELAEEFRVEPFNAEIRAHGALTLSGTIRISGGHYLVVNSDILLGEIQMEEGALIKTRGVGASGDVVANVVYNGDLVEDSVLMEGVDSDVTQELADRFLLKNRGYYIKSLDVGGVLKGVVGVSGVKVKVDTAEGAYTVSVTGLDAAEAGSTLSVSSIADFEGNDVDVSRVTKMKVYADGILVKESNGSSIVLDLEYTGAYKYTLEVIFSDRNIEVSAQFPFEIHE
;
A
#
# COMPACT_ATOMS: atom_id res chain seq x y z
N MET A 1 -19.76 -8.08 -83.87
CA MET A 1 -19.10 -9.26 -83.30
C MET A 1 -18.79 -8.97 -81.84
N VAL A 2 -19.05 -9.93 -80.95
CA VAL A 2 -18.86 -9.88 -79.48
C VAL A 2 -19.88 -9.04 -78.68
N ARG A 3 -21.12 -9.53 -78.62
CA ARG A 3 -22.07 -9.31 -77.51
C ARG A 3 -22.74 -10.66 -77.30
N ASN A 4 -22.13 -11.54 -76.51
CA ASN A 4 -22.71 -12.81 -76.00
C ASN A 4 -21.71 -13.59 -75.09
N ALA A 5 -20.86 -12.90 -74.31
CA ALA A 5 -19.93 -13.57 -73.38
C ALA A 5 -20.24 -13.30 -71.89
N LEU A 6 -21.17 -12.38 -71.57
CA LEU A 6 -21.42 -11.96 -70.19
C LEU A 6 -22.57 -12.71 -69.49
N VAL A 7 -23.35 -13.53 -70.20
CA VAL A 7 -24.53 -14.21 -69.64
C VAL A 7 -24.23 -15.66 -69.20
N VAL A 8 -23.04 -16.18 -69.50
CA VAL A 8 -22.66 -17.58 -69.16
C VAL A 8 -21.75 -17.66 -67.92
N PHE A 9 -21.19 -16.54 -67.44
CA PHE A 9 -20.30 -16.53 -66.27
C PHE A 9 -21.01 -16.52 -64.91
N VAL A 10 -22.25 -16.03 -64.84
CA VAL A 10 -23.05 -16.01 -63.61
C VAL A 10 -23.60 -17.39 -63.21
N PRO A 11 -24.12 -18.24 -64.13
CA PRO A 11 -24.58 -19.58 -63.74
C PRO A 11 -23.42 -20.54 -63.44
N LEU A 12 -22.22 -20.31 -63.98
CA LEU A 12 -21.05 -21.14 -63.69
C LEU A 12 -20.49 -20.88 -62.28
N LEU A 13 -20.47 -19.61 -61.83
CA LEU A 13 -20.08 -19.27 -60.45
C LEU A 13 -21.08 -19.81 -59.43
N ALA A 14 -22.38 -19.79 -59.74
CA ALA A 14 -23.43 -20.36 -58.88
C ALA A 14 -23.37 -21.90 -58.79
N LEU A 15 -22.84 -22.59 -59.81
CA LEU A 15 -22.60 -24.04 -59.80
C LEU A 15 -21.35 -24.43 -59.02
N VAL A 16 -20.31 -23.57 -58.96
CA VAL A 16 -19.13 -23.80 -58.10
C VAL A 16 -19.47 -23.70 -56.61
N PHE A 17 -20.45 -22.86 -56.23
CA PHE A 17 -20.97 -22.82 -54.85
C PHE A 17 -21.97 -23.96 -54.51
N GLN A 18 -22.34 -24.81 -55.47
CA GLN A 18 -23.19 -25.98 -55.21
C GLN A 18 -22.39 -27.30 -55.10
N SER A 19 -21.11 -27.34 -55.50
CA SER A 19 -20.28 -28.55 -55.38
C SER A 19 -19.49 -28.66 -54.08
N CYS A 20 -19.42 -27.61 -53.27
CA CYS A 20 -18.95 -27.68 -51.89
C CYS A 20 -20.16 -27.78 -50.96
N GLY A 21 -20.19 -28.77 -50.06
CA GLY A 21 -21.22 -28.94 -49.03
C GLY A 21 -21.22 -27.80 -48.00
N PHE A 22 -21.53 -26.59 -48.44
CA PHE A 22 -21.42 -25.34 -47.69
C PHE A 22 -22.72 -24.96 -46.94
N ARG A 23 -23.71 -25.87 -46.89
CA ARG A 23 -25.01 -25.57 -46.28
C ARG A 23 -25.09 -25.83 -44.77
N GLU A 24 -24.19 -26.63 -44.23
CA GLU A 24 -24.05 -26.86 -42.78
C GLU A 24 -22.88 -26.09 -42.12
N PRO A 25 -21.77 -25.72 -42.79
CA PRO A 25 -20.72 -24.91 -42.18
C PRO A 25 -21.06 -23.42 -41.97
N VAL A 26 -21.92 -22.80 -42.80
CA VAL A 26 -22.14 -21.33 -42.74
C VAL A 26 -22.94 -20.91 -41.52
N LYS A 27 -24.00 -21.65 -41.19
CA LYS A 27 -24.85 -21.32 -40.05
C LYS A 27 -24.08 -21.51 -38.74
N GLU A 28 -23.30 -22.58 -38.63
CA GLU A 28 -22.45 -22.84 -37.47
C GLU A 28 -21.34 -21.79 -37.36
N PHE A 29 -20.68 -21.45 -38.48
CA PHE A 29 -19.71 -20.36 -38.52
C PHE A 29 -20.32 -19.03 -38.07
N PHE A 30 -21.47 -18.60 -38.61
CA PHE A 30 -22.11 -17.36 -38.14
C PHE A 30 -22.46 -17.45 -36.66
N LYS A 31 -23.04 -18.56 -36.21
CA LYS A 31 -23.41 -18.75 -34.80
C LYS A 31 -22.19 -18.69 -33.87
N GLU A 32 -21.07 -19.27 -34.27
CA GLU A 32 -19.81 -19.20 -33.53
C GLU A 32 -19.35 -17.73 -33.41
N TYR A 33 -19.27 -17.01 -34.53
CA TYR A 33 -18.74 -15.64 -34.54
C TYR A 33 -19.72 -14.57 -34.06
N THR A 34 -21.02 -14.88 -33.89
CA THR A 34 -22.03 -13.91 -33.41
C THR A 34 -22.67 -14.26 -32.09
N GLU A 35 -22.60 -15.51 -31.61
CA GLU A 35 -23.32 -15.98 -30.40
C GLU A 35 -22.46 -16.81 -29.45
N THR A 36 -21.15 -17.00 -29.69
CA THR A 36 -20.27 -17.71 -28.75
C THR A 36 -19.19 -16.79 -28.19
N ALA A 37 -18.90 -16.96 -26.91
CA ALA A 37 -17.72 -16.39 -26.29
C ALA A 37 -16.60 -17.42 -26.27
N SER A 38 -15.37 -17.01 -26.58
CA SER A 38 -14.19 -17.87 -26.54
C SER A 38 -12.96 -17.03 -26.24
N ILE A 39 -12.04 -17.55 -25.44
CA ILE A 39 -10.69 -16.99 -25.35
C ILE A 39 -9.96 -17.35 -26.66
N GLU A 40 -9.36 -16.35 -27.30
CA GLU A 40 -8.64 -16.52 -28.57
C GLU A 40 -7.12 -16.49 -28.34
N ALA A 41 -6.67 -15.72 -27.34
CA ALA A 41 -5.27 -15.58 -27.00
C ALA A 41 -5.09 -15.20 -25.52
N HIS A 42 -3.87 -15.39 -25.00
CA HIS A 42 -3.45 -14.82 -23.73
C HIS A 42 -2.09 -14.13 -23.87
N ALA A 43 -1.84 -13.13 -23.04
CA ALA A 43 -0.55 -12.48 -22.87
C ALA A 43 -0.16 -12.53 -21.39
N ILE A 44 1.13 -12.77 -21.13
CA ILE A 44 1.71 -12.68 -19.79
C ILE A 44 2.28 -11.28 -19.69
N ASN A 45 1.91 -10.54 -18.65
CA ASN A 45 2.35 -9.15 -18.47
C ASN A 45 3.75 -9.11 -17.83
N LEU A 46 4.72 -9.64 -18.57
CA LEU A 46 6.15 -9.66 -18.26
C LEU A 46 6.93 -9.35 -19.54
N ASP A 47 7.96 -8.51 -19.43
CA ASP A 47 8.77 -8.08 -20.58
C ASP A 47 9.58 -9.23 -21.20
N ASP A 48 10.08 -10.15 -20.38
CA ASP A 48 10.80 -11.34 -20.81
C ASP A 48 10.30 -12.56 -20.03
N VAL A 49 9.77 -13.54 -20.75
CA VAL A 49 9.23 -14.76 -20.17
C VAL A 49 10.17 -15.91 -20.54
N PRO A 50 10.94 -16.45 -19.59
CA PRO A 50 11.87 -17.53 -19.86
C PRO A 50 11.13 -18.74 -20.42
N VAL A 51 11.82 -19.48 -21.29
CA VAL A 51 11.30 -20.71 -21.88
C VAL A 51 12.20 -21.85 -21.44
N ASP A 52 11.60 -22.87 -20.83
CA ASP A 52 12.35 -24.04 -20.40
C ASP A 52 12.80 -24.92 -21.58
N LYS A 53 13.61 -25.94 -21.28
CA LYS A 53 14.12 -26.88 -22.29
C LYS A 53 13.03 -27.67 -23.03
N ASP A 54 11.83 -27.77 -22.46
CA ASP A 54 10.68 -28.49 -23.02
C ASP A 54 9.79 -27.56 -23.89
N GLY A 55 10.08 -26.25 -23.90
CA GLY A 55 9.35 -25.25 -24.67
C GLY A 55 8.18 -24.59 -23.93
N TYR A 56 8.04 -24.80 -22.62
CA TYR A 56 7.02 -24.12 -21.82
C TYR A 56 7.51 -22.73 -21.41
N LYS A 57 6.59 -21.77 -21.43
CA LYS A 57 6.81 -20.46 -20.84
C LYS A 57 6.76 -20.58 -19.31
N CYS A 58 7.77 -20.05 -18.65
CA CYS A 58 7.95 -20.10 -17.21
C CYS A 58 7.66 -18.73 -16.60
N ILE A 59 6.74 -18.69 -15.65
CA ILE A 59 6.48 -17.52 -14.81
C ILE A 59 7.51 -17.51 -13.68
N PRO A 60 8.35 -16.47 -13.55
CA PRO A 60 9.24 -16.32 -12.41
C PRO A 60 8.44 -15.99 -11.14
N SER A 61 8.90 -16.45 -9.98
CA SER A 61 8.23 -16.21 -8.69
C SER A 61 8.65 -14.91 -7.98
N ALA A 62 9.54 -14.12 -8.60
CA ALA A 62 10.09 -12.91 -8.00
C ALA A 62 9.03 -11.82 -7.79
N ASN A 63 8.02 -11.76 -8.66
CA ASN A 63 7.01 -10.70 -8.71
C ASN A 63 5.62 -11.27 -8.95
N MET A 64 4.61 -10.53 -8.49
CA MET A 64 3.22 -10.81 -8.82
C MET A 64 3.07 -10.74 -10.35
N THR A 65 2.38 -11.71 -10.91
CA THR A 65 2.24 -11.81 -12.37
C THR A 65 0.76 -11.77 -12.76
N SER A 66 0.43 -10.90 -13.71
CA SER A 66 -0.89 -10.86 -14.33
C SER A 66 -0.85 -11.47 -15.73
N ILE A 67 -1.88 -12.25 -16.06
CA ILE A 67 -2.09 -12.88 -17.36
C ILE A 67 -3.41 -12.35 -17.92
N SER A 68 -3.36 -11.68 -19.05
CA SER A 68 -4.54 -11.15 -19.72
C SER A 68 -4.99 -12.09 -20.83
N PHE A 69 -6.25 -12.49 -20.80
CA PHE A 69 -6.93 -13.34 -21.77
C PHE A 69 -7.83 -12.47 -22.66
N PHE A 70 -7.57 -12.52 -23.96
CA PHE A 70 -8.34 -11.79 -24.97
C PHE A 70 -9.41 -12.70 -25.54
N MET A 71 -10.67 -12.29 -25.39
CA MET A 71 -11.82 -13.10 -25.78
C MET A 71 -12.64 -12.48 -26.91
N ARG A 72 -13.07 -13.33 -27.83
CA ARG A 72 -14.19 -13.00 -28.72
C ARG A 72 -15.45 -13.03 -27.87
N ASN A 73 -16.14 -11.90 -27.71
CA ASN A 73 -17.40 -11.79 -26.98
C ASN A 73 -18.40 -10.86 -27.72
N PRO A 74 -18.94 -11.30 -28.87
CA PRO A 74 -19.69 -10.44 -29.79
C PRO A 74 -21.02 -9.90 -29.22
N GLN A 75 -21.53 -10.49 -28.14
CA GLN A 75 -22.78 -10.11 -27.49
C GLN A 75 -22.55 -9.40 -26.14
N ASN A 76 -21.29 -9.09 -25.80
CA ASN A 76 -20.93 -8.46 -24.52
C ASN A 76 -21.53 -9.20 -23.32
N TYR A 77 -21.41 -10.54 -23.33
CA TYR A 77 -21.85 -11.36 -22.23
C TYR A 77 -21.03 -11.05 -20.97
N ILE A 78 -21.70 -11.04 -19.82
CA ILE A 78 -21.04 -11.16 -18.52
C ILE A 78 -20.74 -12.65 -18.34
N ILE A 79 -19.47 -12.97 -18.16
CA ILE A 79 -18.97 -14.34 -18.16
C ILE A 79 -18.54 -14.72 -16.75
N ASN A 80 -19.15 -15.78 -16.23
CA ASN A 80 -18.63 -16.50 -15.08
C ASN A 80 -17.57 -17.48 -15.60
N PHE A 81 -16.47 -17.64 -14.88
CA PHE A 81 -15.38 -18.53 -15.26
C PHE A 81 -15.12 -19.54 -14.15
N ASP A 82 -14.74 -20.75 -14.56
CA ASP A 82 -14.21 -21.79 -13.68
C ASP A 82 -12.78 -22.05 -14.10
N TYR A 83 -11.84 -21.72 -13.20
CA TYR A 83 -10.41 -21.87 -13.40
C TYR A 83 -9.95 -23.14 -12.70
N LYS A 84 -9.40 -24.08 -13.48
CA LYS A 84 -8.95 -25.37 -12.96
C LYS A 84 -7.52 -25.64 -13.40
N MET A 85 -6.64 -25.83 -12.42
CA MET A 85 -5.27 -26.26 -12.67
C MET A 85 -5.22 -27.76 -12.95
N ASP A 86 -4.34 -28.16 -13.86
CA ASP A 86 -4.20 -29.56 -14.27
C ASP A 86 -3.42 -30.39 -13.23
N ASP A 87 -2.58 -29.75 -12.41
CA ASP A 87 -1.75 -30.39 -11.39
C ASP A 87 -2.42 -30.33 -10.01
N GLU A 88 -2.67 -31.51 -9.41
CA GLU A 88 -3.35 -31.62 -8.11
C GLU A 88 -2.54 -31.00 -6.96
N ASN A 89 -1.21 -31.02 -7.01
CA ASN A 89 -0.38 -30.42 -5.96
C ASN A 89 -0.46 -28.91 -6.04
N VAL A 90 -0.32 -28.34 -7.23
CA VAL A 90 -0.45 -26.89 -7.47
C VAL A 90 -1.87 -26.43 -7.09
N GLN A 91 -2.89 -27.18 -7.48
CA GLN A 91 -4.29 -26.91 -7.11
C GLN A 91 -4.55 -26.99 -5.60
N SER A 92 -3.78 -27.81 -4.86
CA SER A 92 -3.91 -27.89 -3.40
C SER A 92 -3.29 -26.68 -2.71
N VAL A 93 -2.13 -26.22 -3.20
CA VAL A 93 -1.48 -24.99 -2.73
C VAL A 93 -2.36 -23.77 -3.02
N SER A 94 -3.01 -23.75 -4.19
CA SER A 94 -3.87 -22.65 -4.62
C SER A 94 -5.16 -22.49 -3.80
N GLN A 95 -5.44 -23.33 -2.79
CA GLN A 95 -6.62 -23.21 -1.92
C GLN A 95 -6.44 -22.17 -0.81
N GLY A 96 -5.27 -21.55 -0.69
CA GLY A 96 -5.07 -20.38 0.17
C GLY A 96 -5.87 -19.17 -0.31
N ASP A 97 -6.47 -18.42 0.61
CA ASP A 97 -7.20 -17.20 0.28
C ASP A 97 -6.25 -16.18 -0.37
N GLY A 98 -6.67 -15.61 -1.51
CA GLY A 98 -5.95 -14.53 -2.20
C GLY A 98 -4.76 -14.94 -3.08
N TYR A 99 -4.50 -16.24 -3.28
CA TYR A 99 -3.36 -16.71 -4.08
C TYR A 99 -3.49 -16.46 -5.58
N PHE A 100 -4.70 -16.44 -6.10
CA PHE A 100 -4.97 -15.97 -7.44
C PHE A 100 -6.36 -15.34 -7.53
N VAL A 101 -6.48 -14.36 -8.43
CA VAL A 101 -7.74 -13.65 -8.68
C VAL A 101 -7.96 -13.62 -10.19
N MET A 102 -9.08 -14.15 -10.66
CA MET A 102 -9.51 -14.05 -12.05
C MET A 102 -10.71 -13.11 -12.14
N ARG A 103 -10.69 -12.18 -13.11
CA ARG A 103 -11.79 -11.21 -13.32
C ARG A 103 -11.97 -10.86 -14.79
N GLN A 104 -13.19 -10.48 -15.16
CA GLN A 104 -13.49 -9.84 -16.45
C GLN A 104 -13.43 -8.32 -16.26
N GLU A 105 -12.79 -7.60 -17.18
CA GLU A 105 -12.73 -6.14 -17.06
C GLU A 105 -14.12 -5.50 -17.24
N SER A 106 -14.51 -4.63 -16.32
CA SER A 106 -15.82 -3.97 -16.36
C SER A 106 -15.95 -2.94 -17.50
N ALA A 107 -14.82 -2.34 -17.90
CA ALA A 107 -14.75 -1.40 -19.01
C ALA A 107 -14.67 -2.11 -20.38
N ASP A 108 -14.10 -3.31 -20.43
CA ASP A 108 -13.96 -4.11 -21.64
C ASP A 108 -14.27 -5.59 -21.37
N LEU A 109 -15.50 -6.00 -21.68
CA LEU A 109 -15.96 -7.39 -21.53
C LEU A 109 -15.30 -8.37 -22.53
N THR A 110 -14.33 -7.91 -23.33
CA THR A 110 -13.49 -8.74 -24.20
C THR A 110 -12.12 -9.04 -23.59
N VAL A 111 -11.87 -8.62 -22.35
CA VAL A 111 -10.62 -8.87 -21.61
C VAL A 111 -10.93 -9.51 -20.26
N MET A 112 -10.14 -10.51 -19.89
CA MET A 112 -10.12 -11.11 -18.56
C MET A 112 -8.70 -11.14 -18.04
N ASP A 113 -8.49 -10.88 -16.75
CA ASP A 113 -7.18 -10.95 -16.12
C ASP A 113 -7.15 -12.03 -15.04
N LEU A 114 -6.05 -12.77 -15.00
CA LEU A 114 -5.67 -13.64 -13.90
C LEU A 114 -4.44 -13.05 -13.22
N SER A 115 -4.53 -12.70 -11.94
CA SER A 115 -3.38 -12.26 -11.14
C SER A 115 -2.94 -13.40 -10.22
N LEU A 116 -1.64 -13.71 -10.22
CA LEU A 116 -1.01 -14.75 -9.41
C LEU A 116 -0.13 -14.11 -8.34
N ALA A 117 -0.36 -14.46 -7.07
CA ALA A 117 0.40 -13.92 -5.94
C ALA A 117 1.85 -14.41 -5.91
N VAL A 118 2.74 -13.55 -5.43
CA VAL A 118 4.17 -13.88 -5.22
C VAL A 118 4.31 -15.12 -4.33
N ASP A 119 3.60 -15.14 -3.19
CA ASP A 119 3.74 -16.21 -2.20
C ASP A 119 3.27 -17.56 -2.79
N PHE A 120 2.18 -17.55 -3.58
CA PHE A 120 1.73 -18.71 -4.34
C PHE A 120 2.81 -19.19 -5.32
N LEU A 121 3.35 -18.29 -6.16
CA LEU A 121 4.35 -18.63 -7.18
C LEU A 121 5.62 -19.20 -6.54
N ARG A 122 6.05 -18.70 -5.38
CA ARG A 122 7.25 -19.22 -4.69
C ARG A 122 7.06 -20.62 -4.11
N GLU A 123 5.87 -20.91 -3.62
CA GLU A 123 5.56 -22.22 -3.06
C GLU A 123 5.62 -23.32 -4.12
N ILE A 124 5.23 -22.99 -5.36
CA ILE A 124 5.23 -23.90 -6.52
C ILE A 124 6.43 -23.68 -7.47
N ASP A 125 7.39 -22.83 -7.10
CA ASP A 125 8.60 -22.64 -7.91
C ASP A 125 9.41 -23.94 -8.01
N CYS A 126 10.42 -23.96 -8.88
CA CYS A 126 11.17 -25.15 -9.30
C CYS A 126 10.38 -26.07 -10.24
N GLY A 127 9.69 -25.49 -11.23
CA GLY A 127 9.05 -26.24 -12.32
C GLY A 127 7.60 -26.66 -12.07
N GLY A 128 6.91 -26.04 -11.10
CA GLY A 128 5.48 -26.31 -10.84
C GLY A 128 4.62 -26.12 -12.09
N ASN A 129 3.67 -27.02 -12.33
CA ASN A 129 2.85 -27.00 -13.53
C ASN A 129 1.63 -26.09 -13.36
N LEU A 130 1.67 -24.91 -13.98
CA LEU A 130 0.58 -23.93 -14.03
C LEU A 130 -0.40 -24.16 -15.19
N SER A 131 -0.18 -25.20 -16.00
CA SER A 131 -1.11 -25.55 -17.09
C SER A 131 -2.52 -25.72 -16.54
N SER A 132 -3.47 -25.08 -17.19
CA SER A 132 -4.81 -24.94 -16.67
C SER A 132 -5.85 -24.89 -17.79
N SER A 133 -7.09 -25.12 -17.39
CA SER A 133 -8.27 -24.95 -18.23
C SER A 133 -9.20 -23.88 -17.66
N ILE A 134 -9.79 -23.09 -18.55
CA ILE A 134 -10.76 -22.04 -18.22
C ILE A 134 -12.08 -22.41 -18.88
N SER A 135 -13.10 -22.69 -18.09
CA SER A 135 -14.47 -22.90 -18.60
C SER A 135 -15.28 -21.62 -18.47
N LEU A 136 -15.94 -21.19 -19.56
CA LEU A 136 -16.71 -19.95 -19.60
C LEU A 136 -18.21 -20.24 -19.56
N THR A 137 -18.95 -19.54 -18.70
CA THR A 137 -20.40 -19.67 -18.56
C THR A 137 -21.07 -18.30 -18.56
N GLU A 138 -22.04 -18.07 -19.43
CA GLU A 138 -22.81 -16.82 -19.47
C GLU A 138 -23.81 -16.74 -18.30
N SER A 139 -23.78 -15.63 -17.55
CA SER A 139 -24.43 -15.57 -16.23
C SER A 139 -25.97 -15.64 -16.25
N LYS A 140 -26.67 -15.25 -17.34
CA LYS A 140 -28.16 -15.22 -17.38
C LYS A 140 -28.79 -16.51 -17.86
N THR A 141 -28.24 -17.12 -18.91
CA THR A 141 -28.77 -18.35 -19.52
C THR A 141 -28.04 -19.59 -19.04
N LEU A 142 -26.93 -19.43 -18.30
CA LEU A 142 -26.05 -20.50 -17.85
C LEU A 142 -25.50 -21.33 -19.01
N ARG A 143 -25.38 -20.70 -20.19
CA ARG A 143 -24.79 -21.33 -21.36
C ARG A 143 -23.30 -21.47 -21.14
N VAL A 144 -22.82 -22.70 -21.25
CA VAL A 144 -21.40 -23.04 -21.18
C VAL A 144 -20.79 -22.95 -22.59
N PHE A 145 -19.62 -22.33 -22.69
CA PHE A 145 -18.81 -22.28 -23.92
C PHE A 145 -17.64 -23.27 -23.85
N ASP A 146 -16.96 -23.46 -24.97
CA ASP A 146 -15.84 -24.38 -25.05
C ASP A 146 -14.69 -23.92 -24.13
N PRO A 147 -14.06 -24.84 -23.38
CA PRO A 147 -12.99 -24.49 -22.47
C PRO A 147 -11.72 -24.11 -23.23
N TYR A 148 -10.99 -23.15 -22.68
CA TYR A 148 -9.67 -22.75 -23.17
C TYR A 148 -8.59 -23.47 -22.38
N TYR A 149 -7.55 -23.94 -23.07
CA TYR A 149 -6.40 -24.62 -22.47
C TYR A 149 -5.13 -23.84 -22.79
N PHE A 150 -4.27 -23.68 -21.79
CA PHE A 150 -2.96 -23.08 -21.95
C PHE A 150 -1.95 -23.80 -21.06
N SER A 151 -0.68 -23.72 -21.45
CA SER A 151 0.39 -24.44 -20.78
C SER A 151 1.47 -23.48 -20.32
N LEU A 152 1.67 -23.41 -19.01
CA LEU A 152 2.67 -22.60 -18.32
C LEU A 152 3.31 -23.43 -17.21
N ARG A 153 4.51 -23.03 -16.83
CA ARG A 153 5.17 -23.51 -15.60
C ARG A 153 5.49 -22.32 -14.71
N CYS A 154 5.66 -22.58 -13.42
CA CYS A 154 6.30 -21.64 -12.50
C CYS A 154 7.76 -22.09 -12.38
N ASN A 155 8.69 -21.28 -12.88
CA ASN A 155 10.10 -21.52 -12.66
C ASN A 155 10.91 -20.23 -12.79
N SER A 156 11.70 -19.92 -11.77
CA SER A 156 12.61 -18.77 -11.78
C SER A 156 13.97 -19.16 -12.36
N VAL A 157 14.50 -18.35 -13.27
CA VAL A 157 15.89 -18.50 -13.72
C VAL A 157 16.81 -18.46 -12.50
N PRO A 158 17.81 -19.37 -12.38
CA PRO A 158 18.77 -19.33 -11.29
C PRO A 158 19.43 -17.97 -11.15
N GLU A 159 19.85 -17.63 -9.94
CA GLU A 159 20.64 -16.44 -9.70
C GLU A 159 22.09 -16.63 -10.17
N PRO A 160 22.76 -15.56 -10.62
CA PRO A 160 24.18 -15.63 -10.94
C PRO A 160 24.98 -15.98 -9.68
N VAL A 161 26.13 -16.65 -9.88
CA VAL A 161 27.06 -16.88 -8.77
C VAL A 161 27.56 -15.54 -8.25
N ARG A 162 27.66 -15.42 -6.92
CA ARG A 162 28.04 -14.18 -6.25
C ARG A 162 29.51 -14.19 -5.88
N ASN A 163 30.10 -12.99 -5.81
CA ASN A 163 31.50 -12.80 -5.38
C ASN A 163 32.49 -13.67 -6.16
N LEU A 164 32.21 -13.88 -7.46
CA LEU A 164 33.03 -14.69 -8.34
C LEU A 164 34.41 -14.04 -8.47
N THR A 165 35.43 -14.70 -7.92
CA THR A 165 36.77 -14.18 -7.74
C THR A 165 37.81 -15.15 -8.29
N VAL A 166 38.84 -14.63 -8.94
CA VAL A 166 39.99 -15.43 -9.41
C VAL A 166 41.13 -15.33 -8.41
N LEU A 167 41.46 -16.46 -7.79
CA LEU A 167 42.59 -16.62 -6.88
C LEU A 167 43.78 -17.28 -7.58
N GLN A 168 44.99 -17.02 -7.07
CA GLN A 168 46.23 -17.61 -7.59
C GLN A 168 46.70 -18.74 -6.68
N ASN A 169 46.75 -19.98 -7.19
CA ASN A 169 47.37 -21.09 -6.49
C ASN A 169 48.86 -21.16 -6.82
N ASN A 170 49.68 -20.66 -5.91
CA ASN A 170 51.13 -20.57 -6.09
C ASN A 170 51.82 -21.94 -6.05
N SER A 171 51.19 -22.96 -5.47
CA SER A 171 51.76 -24.31 -5.40
C SER A 171 51.69 -25.05 -6.74
N THR A 172 50.64 -24.79 -7.53
CA THR A 172 50.42 -25.41 -8.85
C THR A 172 50.65 -24.46 -10.02
N ASN A 173 50.88 -23.16 -9.76
CA ASN A 173 50.98 -22.11 -10.77
C ASN A 173 49.72 -22.01 -11.65
N THR A 174 48.54 -22.24 -11.06
CA THR A 174 47.25 -22.20 -11.74
C THR A 174 46.23 -21.35 -10.99
N TYR A 175 45.11 -21.00 -11.65
CA TYR A 175 44.04 -20.23 -11.00
C TYR A 175 43.07 -21.13 -10.21
N VAL A 176 42.44 -20.55 -9.20
CA VAL A 176 41.30 -21.12 -8.46
C VAL A 176 40.15 -20.13 -8.55
N LEU A 177 38.97 -20.59 -8.99
CA LEU A 177 37.76 -19.78 -8.97
C LEU A 177 37.08 -19.95 -7.62
N ALA A 178 36.88 -18.85 -6.89
CA ALA A 178 36.10 -18.82 -5.66
C ALA A 178 34.77 -18.12 -5.94
N MET A 179 33.66 -18.72 -5.52
CA MET A 179 32.33 -18.19 -5.78
C MET A 179 31.34 -18.65 -4.71
N ASN A 180 30.29 -17.86 -4.49
CA ASN A 180 29.15 -18.30 -3.71
C ASN A 180 28.05 -18.79 -4.65
N MET A 181 27.62 -20.03 -4.45
CA MET A 181 26.45 -20.57 -5.14
C MET A 181 25.17 -19.90 -4.62
N PRO A 182 24.14 -19.75 -5.47
CA PRO A 182 22.83 -19.31 -5.04
C PRO A 182 22.29 -20.14 -3.87
N ASP A 183 21.40 -19.55 -3.07
CA ASP A 183 20.73 -20.29 -1.99
C ASP A 183 19.81 -21.37 -2.57
N MET A 184 20.21 -22.62 -2.39
CA MET A 184 19.48 -23.79 -2.88
C MET A 184 18.47 -24.34 -1.86
N SER A 185 18.17 -23.62 -0.78
CA SER A 185 17.15 -24.01 0.21
C SER A 185 15.75 -23.49 -0.10
N GLY A 186 15.65 -22.46 -0.95
CA GLY A 186 14.40 -21.79 -1.31
C GLY A 186 13.89 -22.11 -2.72
N ILE A 187 13.72 -21.06 -3.53
CA ILE A 187 13.18 -21.11 -4.89
C ILE A 187 14.16 -21.64 -5.96
N HIS A 188 15.42 -21.85 -5.59
CA HIS A 188 16.47 -22.39 -6.48
C HIS A 188 17.00 -23.75 -6.00
N ARG A 189 16.15 -24.52 -5.30
CA ARG A 189 16.46 -25.88 -4.81
C ARG A 189 16.60 -26.91 -5.93
N ASP A 190 16.31 -26.56 -7.16
CA ASP A 190 16.40 -27.40 -8.35
C ASP A 190 17.61 -27.08 -9.23
N ILE A 191 18.56 -26.25 -8.76
CA ILE A 191 19.86 -26.11 -9.40
C ILE A 191 20.52 -27.49 -9.54
N LYS A 192 20.88 -27.83 -10.78
CA LYS A 192 21.32 -29.18 -11.13
C LYS A 192 22.72 -29.22 -11.72
N LYS A 193 23.19 -28.14 -12.34
CA LYS A 193 24.46 -28.14 -13.05
C LYS A 193 25.18 -26.81 -12.90
N ILE A 194 26.50 -26.90 -12.78
CA ILE A 194 27.42 -25.78 -12.95
C ILE A 194 28.35 -26.07 -14.13
N THR A 195 28.52 -25.11 -15.03
CA THR A 195 29.41 -25.20 -16.18
C THR A 195 30.49 -24.14 -16.06
N ILE A 196 31.76 -24.55 -16.06
CA ILE A 196 32.92 -23.66 -15.99
C ILE A 196 33.74 -23.84 -17.26
N ASP A 197 33.91 -22.76 -18.05
CA ASP A 197 34.62 -22.77 -19.34
C ASP A 197 34.16 -23.89 -20.30
N GLY A 198 32.87 -24.22 -20.26
CA GLY A 198 32.25 -25.26 -21.09
C GLY A 198 32.32 -26.68 -20.52
N GLU A 199 33.04 -26.91 -19.43
CA GLU A 199 33.03 -28.18 -18.70
C GLU A 199 31.87 -28.18 -17.68
N SER A 200 31.01 -29.19 -17.73
CA SER A 200 29.79 -29.26 -16.93
C SER A 200 29.90 -30.28 -15.81
N PHE A 201 29.38 -29.91 -14.64
CA PHE A 201 29.39 -30.71 -13.42
C PHE A 201 28.00 -30.76 -12.81
N ASP A 202 27.56 -31.95 -12.44
CA ASP A 202 26.28 -32.12 -11.74
C ASP A 202 26.41 -31.61 -10.29
N VAL A 203 25.42 -30.86 -9.85
CA VAL A 203 25.28 -30.37 -8.48
C VAL A 203 24.22 -31.25 -7.80
N SER A 204 24.57 -31.84 -6.65
CA SER A 204 23.60 -32.58 -5.83
C SER A 204 23.45 -31.92 -4.46
N LEU A 205 22.20 -31.77 -4.03
CA LEU A 205 21.88 -31.33 -2.68
C LEU A 205 22.12 -32.45 -1.67
N SER A 206 23.25 -32.42 -0.98
CA SER A 206 23.31 -33.03 0.34
C SER A 206 22.51 -32.16 1.31
N SER A 207 21.62 -32.75 2.10
CA SER A 207 20.83 -32.08 3.14
C SER A 207 21.65 -31.49 4.30
N SER A 208 22.97 -31.41 4.15
CA SER A 208 23.92 -30.82 5.08
C SER A 208 24.76 -29.76 4.36
N PRO A 209 24.92 -28.55 4.92
CA PRO A 209 25.80 -27.50 4.40
C PRO A 209 27.29 -27.85 4.52
N SER A 210 27.65 -29.12 4.82
CA SER A 210 29.03 -29.55 4.87
C SER A 210 29.69 -29.38 3.49
N PRO A 211 30.84 -28.70 3.40
CA PRO A 211 31.62 -28.61 2.16
C PRO A 211 32.04 -29.99 1.62
N SER A 212 32.06 -31.01 2.46
CA SER A 212 32.55 -32.36 2.16
C SER A 212 31.58 -33.30 1.44
N ASP A 213 30.33 -32.88 1.20
CA ASP A 213 29.24 -33.76 0.73
C ASP A 213 28.59 -33.23 -0.57
N THR A 214 29.38 -32.56 -1.43
CA THR A 214 28.86 -31.83 -2.60
C THR A 214 28.39 -32.72 -3.76
N GLY A 215 28.82 -33.99 -3.84
CA GLY A 215 28.73 -34.77 -5.08
C GLY A 215 29.50 -34.14 -6.26
N LEU A 216 30.28 -33.09 -6.01
CA LEU A 216 31.10 -32.40 -7.02
C LEU A 216 32.44 -33.16 -7.20
N PRO A 217 32.98 -33.23 -8.43
CA PRO A 217 34.23 -33.95 -8.70
C PRO A 217 35.46 -33.36 -8.00
N GLU A 218 36.56 -34.12 -7.95
CA GLU A 218 37.83 -33.79 -7.24
C GLU A 218 38.41 -32.38 -7.50
N ARG A 219 38.02 -31.72 -8.59
CA ARG A 219 38.45 -30.35 -8.91
C ARG A 219 37.80 -29.28 -8.03
N PHE A 220 36.69 -29.62 -7.36
CA PHE A 220 36.06 -28.74 -6.39
C PHE A 220 36.68 -28.96 -5.01
N LEU A 221 37.23 -27.89 -4.46
CA LEU A 221 37.94 -27.90 -3.19
C LEU A 221 36.97 -27.56 -2.07
N THR A 222 37.04 -28.32 -0.98
CA THR A 222 36.07 -28.24 0.13
C THR A 222 36.50 -27.28 1.23
N GLU A 223 37.75 -26.86 1.25
CA GLU A 223 38.30 -25.93 2.25
C GLU A 223 39.10 -24.84 1.55
N PHE A 224 39.04 -23.63 2.12
CA PHE A 224 39.89 -22.51 1.70
C PHE A 224 41.31 -22.74 2.21
N ASP A 225 42.29 -22.81 1.31
CA ASP A 225 43.70 -22.97 1.69
C ASP A 225 44.43 -21.62 1.67
N ASP A 226 44.32 -20.90 2.79
CA ASP A 226 44.99 -19.62 3.03
C ASP A 226 46.54 -19.73 2.98
N SER A 227 47.09 -20.94 3.03
CA SER A 227 48.54 -21.16 3.04
C SER A 227 49.16 -21.32 1.65
N SER A 228 48.37 -21.73 0.64
CA SER A 228 48.85 -21.97 -0.73
C SER A 228 48.23 -21.04 -1.78
N TRP A 229 47.07 -20.44 -1.48
CA TRP A 229 46.41 -19.49 -2.36
C TRP A 229 46.84 -18.09 -1.97
N GLY A 230 47.51 -17.39 -2.89
CA GLY A 230 47.78 -15.97 -2.69
C GLY A 230 46.47 -15.20 -2.68
N SER A 231 46.48 -14.01 -2.06
CA SER A 231 45.50 -12.97 -2.40
C SER A 231 45.36 -12.92 -3.92
N GLY A 232 44.14 -12.84 -4.45
CA GLY A 232 43.89 -12.99 -5.90
C GLY A 232 44.78 -12.08 -6.76
N ALA A 233 44.69 -12.18 -8.09
CA ALA A 233 45.61 -11.50 -9.01
C ALA A 233 45.83 -9.97 -8.77
N ASN A 234 45.02 -9.32 -7.93
CA ASN A 234 45.15 -7.94 -7.47
C ASN A 234 45.05 -7.73 -5.92
N GLY A 235 45.32 -8.73 -5.07
CA GLY A 235 45.29 -8.54 -3.61
C GLY A 235 43.91 -8.74 -2.95
N ILE A 236 42.95 -9.32 -3.66
CA ILE A 236 41.54 -9.42 -3.25
C ILE A 236 41.29 -10.72 -2.47
N SER A 237 40.58 -10.62 -1.34
CA SER A 237 40.20 -11.75 -0.49
C SER A 237 38.77 -12.20 -0.78
N PHE A 238 38.55 -13.51 -0.91
CA PHE A 238 37.21 -14.08 -0.96
C PHE A 238 36.68 -14.33 0.47
N SER A 239 35.42 -14.01 0.71
CA SER A 239 34.71 -14.38 1.93
C SER A 239 33.46 -15.18 1.57
N GLY A 240 33.35 -16.38 2.12
CA GLY A 240 32.08 -17.10 2.13
C GLY A 240 31.04 -16.30 2.91
N ARG A 241 29.78 -16.41 2.49
CA ARG A 241 28.68 -15.63 3.08
C ARG A 241 27.73 -16.55 3.86
N ASP A 242 27.22 -16.05 4.98
CA ASP A 242 26.23 -16.78 5.77
C ASP A 242 24.98 -17.05 4.92
N GLY A 243 24.55 -18.32 4.87
CA GLY A 243 23.41 -18.78 4.08
C GLY A 243 23.72 -19.15 2.62
N GLU A 244 24.89 -18.76 2.09
CA GLU A 244 25.34 -19.17 0.75
C GLU A 244 26.40 -20.28 0.84
N ARG A 245 26.50 -21.11 -0.21
CA ARG A 245 27.54 -22.15 -0.27
C ARG A 245 28.75 -21.63 -1.02
N ALA A 246 29.84 -21.36 -0.29
CA ALA A 246 31.13 -21.08 -0.91
C ALA A 246 31.66 -22.34 -1.64
N VAL A 247 32.10 -22.15 -2.87
CA VAL A 247 32.63 -23.19 -3.74
C VAL A 247 33.94 -22.72 -4.36
N TYR A 248 34.93 -23.60 -4.36
CA TYR A 248 36.26 -23.34 -4.92
C TYR A 248 36.53 -24.34 -6.03
N PHE A 249 36.88 -23.88 -7.22
CA PHE A 249 37.16 -24.73 -8.38
C PHE A 249 38.61 -24.56 -8.82
N GLN A 250 39.38 -25.65 -8.79
CA GLN A 250 40.76 -25.66 -9.27
C GLN A 250 40.80 -25.76 -10.81
N THR A 251 41.30 -24.69 -11.42
CA THR A 251 41.49 -24.64 -12.87
C THR A 251 42.79 -25.35 -13.26
N ASP A 252 42.85 -25.77 -14.53
CA ASP A 252 44.04 -26.26 -15.22
C ASP A 252 44.78 -25.13 -15.97
N LYS A 253 44.32 -23.89 -15.82
CA LYS A 253 44.89 -22.71 -16.49
C LYS A 253 46.09 -22.20 -15.71
N GLU A 254 47.25 -22.27 -16.34
CA GLU A 254 48.47 -21.63 -15.84
C GLU A 254 48.35 -20.11 -15.88
N PHE A 255 49.10 -19.41 -15.02
CA PHE A 255 49.16 -17.95 -15.04
C PHE A 255 49.63 -17.42 -16.40
N GLN A 256 48.88 -16.46 -16.93
CA GLN A 256 49.17 -15.85 -18.23
C GLN A 256 49.47 -14.36 -18.07
N THR A 257 50.08 -13.78 -19.10
CA THR A 257 50.32 -12.33 -19.16
C THR A 257 49.20 -11.58 -19.85
N ASP A 258 48.47 -12.27 -20.74
CA ASP A 258 47.27 -11.76 -21.38
C ASP A 258 46.05 -12.03 -20.50
N GLU A 259 45.06 -11.15 -20.56
CA GLU A 259 43.81 -11.26 -19.81
C GLU A 259 43.00 -12.47 -20.28
N TYR A 260 42.56 -13.27 -19.31
CA TYR A 260 41.70 -14.43 -19.51
C TYR A 260 40.38 -14.26 -18.76
N PHE A 261 39.27 -14.62 -19.41
CA PHE A 261 37.95 -14.59 -18.82
C PHE A 261 37.46 -15.99 -18.54
N PHE A 262 37.07 -16.24 -17.30
CA PHE A 262 36.37 -17.44 -16.89
C PHE A 262 34.87 -17.23 -17.00
N ASP A 263 34.17 -18.19 -17.58
CA ASP A 263 32.71 -18.21 -17.68
C ASP A 263 32.15 -19.29 -16.75
N VAL A 264 31.22 -18.91 -15.87
CA VAL A 264 30.55 -19.79 -14.93
C VAL A 264 29.05 -19.70 -15.17
N THR A 265 28.45 -20.79 -15.59
CA THR A 265 27.01 -20.90 -15.85
C THR A 265 26.36 -21.82 -14.83
N VAL A 266 25.25 -21.40 -14.24
CA VAL A 266 24.41 -22.22 -13.37
C VAL A 266 23.11 -22.55 -14.11
N GLU A 267 22.70 -23.81 -14.06
CA GLU A 267 21.52 -24.34 -14.76
C GLU A 267 20.65 -25.16 -13.79
N ASP A 268 19.34 -24.94 -13.85
CA ASP A 268 18.34 -25.70 -13.09
C ASP A 268 17.90 -27.00 -13.79
N GLU A 269 17.00 -27.76 -13.16
CA GLU A 269 16.50 -29.01 -13.72
C GLU A 269 15.65 -28.82 -14.99
N ALA A 270 15.00 -27.66 -15.14
CA ALA A 270 14.21 -27.30 -16.31
C ALA A 270 15.07 -26.76 -17.48
N GLY A 271 16.36 -26.52 -17.25
CA GLY A 271 17.32 -26.01 -18.23
C GLY A 271 17.35 -24.48 -18.34
N LEU A 272 16.72 -23.74 -17.41
CA LEU A 272 16.95 -22.31 -17.31
C LEU A 272 18.34 -22.07 -16.72
N SER A 273 19.04 -21.07 -17.25
CA SER A 273 20.43 -20.84 -16.86
C SER A 273 20.81 -19.37 -16.88
N VAL A 274 21.85 -19.06 -16.13
CA VAL A 274 22.47 -17.74 -16.05
C VAL A 274 23.99 -17.88 -16.05
N SER A 275 24.69 -16.97 -16.72
CA SER A 275 26.15 -16.97 -16.83
C SER A 275 26.74 -15.76 -16.12
N SER A 276 27.82 -16.00 -15.38
CA SER A 276 28.66 -15.00 -14.73
C SER A 276 30.07 -15.09 -15.33
N LYS A 277 30.71 -13.94 -15.53
CA LYS A 277 32.03 -13.89 -16.15
C LYS A 277 32.97 -12.99 -15.38
N VAL A 278 34.15 -13.52 -15.05
CA VAL A 278 35.21 -12.82 -14.30
C VAL A 278 36.53 -12.86 -15.07
N SER A 279 37.31 -11.79 -14.95
CA SER A 279 38.66 -11.70 -15.48
C SER A 279 39.70 -12.15 -14.46
N ASP A 280 40.78 -12.77 -14.91
CA ASP A 280 41.96 -13.00 -14.08
C ASP A 280 42.71 -11.70 -13.72
N HIS A 281 42.39 -10.58 -14.37
CA HIS A 281 42.82 -9.23 -13.98
C HIS A 281 41.70 -8.40 -13.32
N SER A 282 40.60 -9.05 -12.93
CA SER A 282 39.44 -8.37 -12.37
C SER A 282 39.78 -7.51 -11.15
N LYS A 283 39.06 -6.39 -11.05
CA LYS A 283 39.08 -5.47 -9.91
C LYS A 283 37.74 -5.54 -9.21
N GLN A 284 37.75 -5.33 -7.90
CA GLN A 284 36.51 -5.26 -7.12
C GLN A 284 35.83 -3.91 -7.29
N LEU A 285 34.54 -3.92 -7.59
CA LEU A 285 33.71 -2.71 -7.59
C LEU A 285 33.63 -2.12 -6.18
N SER A 286 33.61 -0.80 -6.05
CA SER A 286 33.31 -0.16 -4.77
C SER A 286 31.86 -0.41 -4.37
N ASP A 287 31.51 -0.12 -3.12
CA ASP A 287 30.15 -0.27 -2.61
C ASP A 287 29.16 0.63 -3.34
N VAL A 288 27.91 0.16 -3.42
CA VAL A 288 26.78 0.97 -3.88
C VAL A 288 26.50 2.11 -2.89
N VAL A 289 25.90 3.20 -3.39
CA VAL A 289 25.62 4.39 -2.58
C VAL A 289 24.11 4.67 -2.60
N PHE A 290 23.49 4.78 -1.44
CA PHE A 290 22.11 5.27 -1.31
C PHE A 290 22.11 6.79 -1.41
N GLU A 291 21.21 7.38 -2.22
CA GLU A 291 21.09 8.84 -2.32
C GLU A 291 20.47 9.47 -1.05
N ALA A 292 19.70 8.71 -0.30
CA ALA A 292 19.15 9.13 0.98
C ALA A 292 20.15 8.84 2.11
N ASP A 293 20.48 9.88 2.89
CA ASP A 293 21.36 9.75 4.07
C ASP A 293 20.72 8.93 5.19
N ASP A 294 19.39 8.88 5.25
CA ASP A 294 18.61 8.16 6.25
C ASP A 294 17.42 7.44 5.60
N LEU A 295 17.42 6.11 5.65
CA LEU A 295 16.36 5.25 5.15
C LEU A 295 15.34 4.88 6.24
N SER A 296 15.57 5.29 7.49
CA SER A 296 14.70 4.97 8.62
C SER A 296 13.38 5.76 8.63
N THR A 297 13.25 6.80 7.80
CA THR A 297 12.02 7.59 7.66
C THR A 297 11.84 8.07 6.21
N LEU A 298 11.27 7.23 5.36
CA LEU A 298 10.89 7.62 4.00
C LEU A 298 9.41 7.96 3.96
N GLU A 299 9.07 9.14 3.42
CA GLU A 299 7.67 9.49 3.14
C GLU A 299 7.24 8.89 1.80
N THR A 300 6.05 8.29 1.76
CA THR A 300 5.46 7.84 0.50
C THR A 300 4.91 9.01 -0.31
N ASP A 301 4.88 8.84 -1.63
CA ASP A 301 4.25 9.76 -2.57
C ASP A 301 2.71 9.67 -2.53
N ASP A 302 2.04 10.44 -3.38
CA ASP A 302 0.58 10.45 -3.50
C ASP A 302 -0.02 9.13 -4.06
N TYR A 303 0.83 8.16 -4.42
CA TYR A 303 0.45 6.82 -4.85
C TYR A 303 0.71 5.75 -3.78
N GLY A 304 1.29 6.13 -2.64
CA GLY A 304 1.57 5.22 -1.52
C GLY A 304 2.90 4.49 -1.64
N TYR A 305 3.82 4.97 -2.48
CA TYR A 305 5.16 4.41 -2.62
C TYR A 305 6.24 5.40 -2.16
N ALA A 306 7.19 4.91 -1.36
CA ALA A 306 8.46 5.58 -1.13
C ALA A 306 9.48 5.07 -2.16
N HIS A 307 10.36 5.95 -2.62
CA HIS A 307 11.38 5.63 -3.62
C HIS A 307 12.77 5.62 -2.99
N ILE A 308 13.47 4.48 -3.11
CA ILE A 308 14.85 4.33 -2.69
C ILE A 308 15.72 4.35 -3.94
N LEU A 309 16.61 5.34 -4.00
CA LEU A 309 17.53 5.53 -5.12
C LEU A 309 18.92 5.04 -4.72
N VAL A 310 19.46 4.11 -5.52
CA VAL A 310 20.75 3.47 -5.29
C VAL A 310 21.64 3.65 -6.50
N ASP A 311 22.74 4.38 -6.34
CA ASP A 311 23.71 4.64 -7.40
C ASP A 311 24.72 3.50 -7.50
N ALA A 312 25.04 3.14 -8.75
CA ALA A 312 26.14 2.24 -9.02
C ALA A 312 27.48 2.91 -8.72
N PRO A 313 28.48 2.15 -8.24
CA PRO A 313 29.81 2.69 -8.03
C PRO A 313 30.42 3.19 -9.36
N THR A 314 31.02 4.35 -9.32
CA THR A 314 31.75 4.93 -10.46
C THR A 314 33.24 4.58 -10.45
N GLU A 315 33.70 3.90 -9.39
CA GLU A 315 35.09 3.49 -9.20
C GLU A 315 35.17 2.08 -8.60
N THR A 316 36.26 1.37 -8.86
CA THR A 316 36.67 0.15 -8.14
C THR A 316 37.30 0.50 -6.79
N VAL A 317 37.46 -0.47 -5.90
CA VAL A 317 38.04 -0.28 -4.54
C VAL A 317 39.44 0.34 -4.57
N ASP A 318 40.20 0.13 -5.65
CA ASP A 318 41.53 0.74 -5.86
C ASP A 318 41.49 2.15 -6.49
N GLY A 319 40.30 2.72 -6.70
CA GLY A 319 40.08 4.05 -7.28
C GLY A 319 40.11 4.10 -8.81
N SER A 320 40.06 2.96 -9.51
CA SER A 320 40.00 2.97 -10.97
C SER A 320 38.58 3.30 -11.45
N PRO A 321 38.40 4.18 -12.44
CA PRO A 321 37.06 4.54 -12.92
C PRO A 321 36.37 3.37 -13.63
N VAL A 322 35.06 3.26 -13.43
CA VAL A 322 34.20 2.24 -14.07
C VAL A 322 32.84 2.86 -14.44
N SER A 323 32.26 2.38 -15.55
CA SER A 323 30.92 2.76 -16.06
C SER A 323 30.08 1.51 -16.34
N ASP A 324 28.80 1.67 -16.69
CA ASP A 324 27.94 0.55 -17.13
C ASP A 324 27.85 -0.59 -16.10
N VAL A 325 27.87 -0.20 -14.82
CA VAL A 325 27.72 -1.11 -13.69
C VAL A 325 26.23 -1.26 -13.39
N THR A 326 25.79 -2.49 -13.14
CA THR A 326 24.40 -2.78 -12.77
C THR A 326 24.28 -2.90 -11.26
N VAL A 327 23.36 -2.15 -10.66
CA VAL A 327 22.95 -2.35 -9.26
C VAL A 327 21.87 -3.42 -9.25
N TYR A 328 22.07 -4.43 -8.41
CA TYR A 328 21.07 -5.46 -8.10
C TYR A 328 20.55 -5.23 -6.69
N TRP A 329 19.28 -5.56 -6.47
CA TRP A 329 18.64 -5.38 -5.18
C TRP A 329 17.60 -6.45 -4.89
N ARG A 330 17.39 -6.70 -3.60
CA ARG A 330 16.31 -7.53 -3.04
C ARG A 330 15.65 -6.82 -1.89
N LEU A 331 14.32 -6.89 -1.83
CA LEU A 331 13.51 -6.28 -0.80
C LEU A 331 12.84 -7.35 0.03
N TYR A 332 12.99 -7.27 1.34
CA TYR A 332 12.44 -8.20 2.33
C TYR A 332 11.44 -7.47 3.23
N ASP A 333 10.40 -8.18 3.64
CA ASP A 333 9.49 -7.69 4.70
C ASP A 333 10.13 -7.79 6.10
N ALA A 334 9.43 -7.29 7.11
CA ALA A 334 9.85 -7.36 8.51
C ALA A 334 10.00 -8.80 9.05
N GLY A 335 9.38 -9.80 8.41
CA GLY A 335 9.52 -11.22 8.71
C GLY A 335 10.76 -11.86 8.08
N GLY A 336 11.51 -11.11 7.25
CA GLY A 336 12.64 -11.61 6.49
C GLY A 336 12.24 -12.39 5.24
N ASN A 337 10.97 -12.35 4.84
CA ASN A 337 10.54 -12.95 3.59
C ASN A 337 10.90 -12.00 2.45
N LEU A 338 11.53 -12.52 1.40
CA LEU A 338 11.71 -11.76 0.16
C LEU A 338 10.33 -11.28 -0.31
N LYS A 339 10.20 -10.10 -0.91
CA LYS A 339 8.93 -9.61 -1.47
C LYS A 339 9.08 -9.31 -2.94
N THR A 340 10.14 -8.61 -3.32
CA THR A 340 10.48 -8.37 -4.73
C THR A 340 11.99 -8.18 -4.88
N GLN A 341 12.48 -8.24 -6.11
CA GLN A 341 13.87 -8.01 -6.48
C GLN A 341 13.98 -7.43 -7.88
N GLY A 342 15.10 -6.79 -8.18
CA GLY A 342 15.31 -6.17 -9.48
C GLY A 342 16.75 -5.70 -9.70
N SER A 343 16.94 -4.93 -10.76
CA SER A 343 18.23 -4.34 -11.09
C SER A 343 18.09 -3.06 -11.90
N GLY A 344 19.15 -2.25 -11.96
CA GLY A 344 19.23 -1.04 -12.76
C GLY A 344 20.66 -0.70 -13.17
N ILE A 345 20.88 -0.33 -14.45
CA ILE A 345 22.20 0.05 -14.96
C ILE A 345 22.49 1.48 -14.56
N GLY A 346 23.63 1.71 -13.91
CA GLY A 346 24.08 2.99 -13.38
C GLY A 346 23.33 3.45 -12.12
N LYS A 347 22.03 3.16 -12.04
CA LYS A 347 21.17 3.49 -10.90
C LYS A 347 19.99 2.53 -10.81
N ALA A 348 19.58 2.19 -9.60
CA ALA A 348 18.32 1.50 -9.31
C ALA A 348 17.33 2.43 -8.59
N ASP A 349 16.06 2.37 -9.00
CA ASP A 349 14.93 3.02 -8.34
C ASP A 349 13.98 1.94 -7.82
N ILE A 350 13.77 1.94 -6.51
CA ILE A 350 13.13 0.84 -5.79
C ILE A 350 11.93 1.43 -5.06
N SER A 351 10.74 1.10 -5.55
CA SER A 351 9.48 1.50 -4.93
C SER A 351 9.12 0.55 -3.78
N VAL A 352 8.85 1.11 -2.62
CA VAL A 352 8.42 0.36 -1.43
C VAL A 352 7.11 0.94 -0.90
N ALA A 353 6.14 0.08 -0.60
CA ALA A 353 4.89 0.51 0.03
C ALA A 353 5.13 0.90 1.50
N THR A 354 4.15 1.54 2.13
CA THR A 354 4.16 1.84 3.56
C THR A 354 4.43 0.57 4.39
N GLY A 355 5.42 0.60 5.28
CA GLY A 355 5.85 -0.56 6.05
C GLY A 355 7.31 -0.52 6.49
N LYS A 356 7.76 -1.60 7.12
CA LYS A 356 9.18 -1.84 7.42
C LYS A 356 9.75 -2.90 6.50
N TRP A 357 10.90 -2.57 5.95
CA TRP A 357 11.57 -3.36 4.93
C TRP A 357 13.03 -3.50 5.27
N ARG A 358 13.64 -4.56 4.75
CA ARG A 358 15.09 -4.69 4.67
C ARG A 358 15.47 -4.81 3.22
N ILE A 359 16.43 -3.99 2.79
CA ILE A 359 16.95 -4.03 1.43
C ILE A 359 18.37 -4.61 1.44
N GLU A 360 18.64 -5.52 0.51
CA GLU A 360 19.96 -6.04 0.18
C GLU A 360 20.36 -5.49 -1.19
N THR A 361 21.53 -4.87 -1.32
CA THR A 361 21.99 -4.25 -2.58
C THR A 361 23.45 -4.55 -2.86
N TRP A 362 23.80 -4.74 -4.13
CA TRP A 362 25.18 -4.92 -4.58
C TRP A 362 25.34 -4.48 -6.04
N ALA A 363 26.58 -4.22 -6.45
CA ALA A 363 26.92 -3.85 -7.82
C ALA A 363 27.62 -5.00 -8.54
N HIS A 364 27.30 -5.16 -9.82
CA HIS A 364 27.86 -6.17 -10.69
C HIS A 364 28.26 -5.57 -12.05
N LYS A 365 29.36 -6.07 -12.60
CA LYS A 365 29.78 -5.79 -13.97
C LYS A 365 30.58 -6.97 -14.52
N VAL A 366 30.28 -7.39 -15.75
CA VAL A 366 31.02 -8.46 -16.43
C VAL A 366 32.52 -8.16 -16.47
N GLY A 367 33.32 -9.13 -16.02
CA GLY A 367 34.79 -9.00 -15.95
C GLY A 367 35.31 -8.40 -14.65
N TYR A 368 34.44 -7.94 -13.75
CA TYR A 368 34.78 -7.38 -12.45
C TYR A 368 34.34 -8.34 -11.33
N ILE A 369 34.88 -8.12 -10.14
CA ILE A 369 34.37 -8.73 -8.92
C ILE A 369 33.29 -7.81 -8.37
N ASP A 370 32.17 -8.39 -7.91
CA ASP A 370 31.04 -7.66 -7.35
C ASP A 370 31.46 -6.77 -6.17
N SER A 371 30.69 -5.71 -5.92
CA SER A 371 30.88 -4.91 -4.70
C SER A 371 30.58 -5.72 -3.45
N ALA A 372 30.96 -5.22 -2.28
CA ALA A 372 30.39 -5.76 -1.05
C ALA A 372 28.86 -5.56 -1.06
N THR A 373 28.14 -6.49 -0.42
CA THR A 373 26.70 -6.37 -0.28
C THR A 373 26.36 -5.43 0.88
N VAL A 374 25.53 -4.44 0.60
CA VAL A 374 25.04 -3.49 1.60
C VAL A 374 23.63 -3.88 2.00
N PHE A 375 23.40 -3.98 3.31
CA PHE A 375 22.07 -4.17 3.88
C PHE A 375 21.63 -2.89 4.57
N SER A 376 20.40 -2.48 4.30
CA SER A 376 19.79 -1.33 4.97
C SER A 376 18.38 -1.67 5.45
N ASP A 377 18.04 -1.23 6.64
CA ASP A 377 16.66 -1.27 7.12
C ASP A 377 15.96 0.02 6.67
N VAL A 378 14.73 -0.12 6.19
CA VAL A 378 13.93 0.96 5.62
C VAL A 378 12.60 1.02 6.36
N SER A 379 12.16 2.21 6.74
CA SER A 379 10.79 2.44 7.20
C SER A 379 10.13 3.45 6.28
N ALA A 380 9.12 3.00 5.54
CA ALA A 380 8.30 3.87 4.71
C ALA A 380 7.01 4.19 5.46
N SER A 381 6.74 5.47 5.69
CA SER A 381 5.51 5.99 6.29
C SER A 381 4.77 6.86 5.29
N GLY A 382 3.46 6.76 5.24
CA GLY A 382 2.65 7.68 4.44
C GLY A 382 1.28 7.10 4.12
N TYR A 383 0.79 7.37 2.92
CA TYR A 383 -0.56 7.00 2.51
C TYR A 383 -0.71 5.49 2.31
N LEU A 384 -1.74 4.94 2.94
CA LEU A 384 -2.37 3.67 2.62
C LEU A 384 -3.72 3.93 1.97
N PHE A 385 -4.10 3.11 1.01
CA PHE A 385 -5.36 3.29 0.28
C PHE A 385 -6.30 2.12 0.56
N VAL A 386 -7.58 2.43 0.73
CA VAL A 386 -8.65 1.45 0.95
C VAL A 386 -9.72 1.61 -0.11
N LYS A 387 -10.12 0.51 -0.72
CA LYS A 387 -11.15 0.45 -1.76
C LYS A 387 -11.92 -0.88 -1.65
N PRO A 388 -13.14 -0.91 -1.07
CA PRO A 388 -13.90 -2.15 -0.88
C PRO A 388 -14.22 -2.92 -2.15
N SER A 389 -14.39 -2.23 -3.28
CA SER A 389 -14.61 -2.90 -4.55
C SER A 389 -13.31 -3.46 -5.18
N PHE A 390 -12.15 -3.28 -4.54
CA PHE A 390 -10.90 -3.80 -5.08
C PHE A 390 -10.91 -5.32 -5.00
N GLU A 391 -10.73 -5.94 -6.16
CA GLU A 391 -10.60 -7.39 -6.29
C GLU A 391 -9.18 -7.65 -6.80
N GLY A 392 -8.32 -8.14 -5.90
CA GLY A 392 -6.90 -8.34 -6.18
C GLY A 392 -6.08 -8.56 -4.92
N ILE A 393 -4.77 -8.75 -5.11
CA ILE A 393 -3.78 -8.76 -4.04
C ILE A 393 -3.47 -7.30 -3.69
N SER A 394 -3.48 -6.97 -2.41
CA SER A 394 -3.29 -5.61 -1.92
C SER A 394 -1.91 -5.44 -1.28
N ASP A 395 -1.27 -4.30 -1.56
CA ASP A 395 -0.04 -3.84 -0.88
C ASP A 395 -0.28 -2.52 -0.12
N GLY A 396 -1.50 -1.99 -0.18
CA GLY A 396 -1.89 -0.74 0.45
C GLY A 396 -1.57 0.52 -0.36
N SER A 397 -0.93 0.40 -1.52
CA SER A 397 -0.76 1.50 -2.46
C SER A 397 -2.07 1.89 -3.13
N ARG A 398 -2.06 3.01 -3.85
CA ARG A 398 -3.22 3.46 -4.63
C ARG A 398 -3.56 2.52 -5.78
N MET A 399 -2.55 1.82 -6.32
CA MET A 399 -2.72 0.87 -7.42
C MET A 399 -3.25 -0.48 -6.93
N TYR A 400 -2.85 -0.90 -5.73
CA TYR A 400 -3.27 -2.14 -5.08
C TYR A 400 -3.80 -1.87 -3.65
N PRO A 401 -4.90 -1.11 -3.53
CA PRO A 401 -5.44 -0.70 -2.24
C PRO A 401 -5.95 -1.90 -1.43
N TYR A 402 -5.98 -1.75 -0.11
CA TYR A 402 -6.64 -2.72 0.76
C TYR A 402 -8.14 -2.77 0.49
N THR A 403 -8.74 -3.95 0.61
CA THR A 403 -10.20 -4.11 0.45
C THR A 403 -10.94 -3.65 1.70
N THR A 404 -10.34 -3.85 2.86
CA THR A 404 -10.89 -3.40 4.13
C THR A 404 -9.97 -2.39 4.80
N PHE A 405 -10.58 -1.52 5.59
CA PHE A 405 -9.84 -0.61 6.45
C PHE A 405 -9.10 -1.35 7.58
N GLU A 406 -9.64 -2.49 8.03
CA GLU A 406 -9.01 -3.35 9.02
C GLU A 406 -7.66 -3.90 8.51
N ASP A 407 -7.59 -4.32 7.25
CA ASP A 407 -6.34 -4.77 6.63
C ASP A 407 -5.28 -3.67 6.60
N ALA A 408 -5.69 -2.44 6.26
CA ALA A 408 -4.79 -1.29 6.26
C ALA A 408 -4.21 -1.00 7.65
N VAL A 409 -5.03 -1.14 8.69
CA VAL A 409 -4.61 -0.93 10.08
C VAL A 409 -3.72 -2.07 10.54
N ASN A 410 -4.10 -3.32 10.25
CA ASN A 410 -3.30 -4.49 10.58
C ASN A 410 -1.91 -4.42 9.94
N ALA A 411 -1.80 -3.88 8.72
CA ALA A 411 -0.52 -3.63 8.07
C ALA A 411 0.36 -2.65 8.87
N VAL A 412 -0.21 -1.53 9.35
CA VAL A 412 0.50 -0.54 10.18
C VAL A 412 0.91 -1.10 11.54
N VAL A 413 0.00 -1.82 12.22
CA VAL A 413 0.28 -2.46 13.51
C VAL A 413 1.38 -3.50 13.36
N SER A 414 1.29 -4.35 12.33
CA SER A 414 2.28 -5.40 12.08
C SER A 414 3.65 -4.83 11.73
N ALA A 415 3.68 -3.68 11.03
CA ALA A 415 4.92 -2.95 10.75
C ALA A 415 5.42 -2.12 11.95
N ASN A 416 4.62 -1.98 13.02
CA ASN A 416 4.93 -1.17 14.19
C ASN A 416 5.33 0.27 13.78
N LEU A 417 4.49 0.91 12.95
CA LEU A 417 4.67 2.31 12.55
C LEU A 417 3.98 3.24 13.54
N ASP A 418 4.54 4.43 13.74
CA ASP A 418 4.05 5.42 14.71
C ASP A 418 2.88 6.29 14.18
N TYR A 419 2.58 6.17 12.88
CA TYR A 419 1.58 6.99 12.19
C TYR A 419 0.86 6.19 11.10
N LEU A 420 -0.47 6.31 11.05
CA LEU A 420 -1.37 5.78 10.03
C LEU A 420 -1.91 6.94 9.21
N ARG A 421 -1.73 6.93 7.89
CA ARG A 421 -2.46 7.83 6.98
C ARG A 421 -3.25 6.97 6.00
N VAL A 422 -4.58 6.96 6.07
CA VAL A 422 -5.43 6.14 5.18
C VAL A 422 -6.28 7.02 4.29
N GLU A 423 -6.29 6.73 3.01
CA GLU A 423 -7.15 7.32 2.00
C GLU A 423 -8.19 6.29 1.53
N ILE A 424 -9.45 6.52 1.84
CA ILE A 424 -10.59 5.69 1.47
C ILE A 424 -11.12 6.19 0.12
N LEU A 425 -10.96 5.38 -0.93
CA LEU A 425 -11.24 5.76 -2.31
C LEU A 425 -12.72 5.62 -2.70
N GLU A 426 -13.47 4.79 -1.98
CA GLU A 426 -14.88 4.47 -2.22
C GLU A 426 -15.64 4.35 -0.91
N ASP A 427 -16.97 4.23 -0.96
CA ASP A 427 -17.80 4.06 0.24
C ASP A 427 -17.38 2.79 1.01
N VAL A 428 -17.07 2.95 2.30
CA VAL A 428 -16.65 1.86 3.21
C VAL A 428 -17.65 1.75 4.35
N GLU A 429 -18.07 0.53 4.68
CA GLU A 429 -18.80 0.25 5.92
C GLU A 429 -17.88 -0.42 6.96
N LEU A 430 -17.76 0.19 8.15
CA LEU A 430 -17.04 -0.37 9.30
C LEU A 430 -18.03 -1.07 10.23
N ALA A 431 -18.04 -2.41 10.20
CA ALA A 431 -19.03 -3.23 10.88
C ALA A 431 -18.82 -3.41 12.40
N GLU A 432 -17.62 -3.15 12.93
CA GLU A 432 -17.24 -3.48 14.32
C GLU A 432 -16.57 -2.32 15.10
N GLU A 433 -16.34 -2.51 16.41
CA GLU A 433 -15.56 -1.56 17.24
C GLU A 433 -14.11 -1.51 16.72
N PHE A 434 -13.67 -0.33 16.31
CA PHE A 434 -12.33 -0.04 15.82
C PHE A 434 -11.53 0.75 16.86
N ARG A 435 -10.26 0.40 17.11
CA ARG A 435 -9.38 1.14 18.04
C ARG A 435 -8.16 1.69 17.30
N VAL A 436 -7.88 2.98 17.49
CA VAL A 436 -6.75 3.71 16.87
C VAL A 436 -5.44 3.58 17.69
N GLU A 437 -5.48 2.97 18.87
CA GLU A 437 -4.27 2.77 19.69
C GLU A 437 -3.35 1.70 19.08
N PRO A 438 -2.02 1.91 19.06
CA PRO A 438 -1.23 2.93 19.78
C PRO A 438 -0.66 4.08 18.91
N PHE A 439 -1.18 4.35 17.71
CA PHE A 439 -0.56 5.28 16.76
C PHE A 439 -1.47 6.47 16.41
N ASN A 440 -0.86 7.53 15.88
CA ASN A 440 -1.61 8.68 15.34
C ASN A 440 -2.27 8.29 14.00
N ALA A 441 -3.52 8.71 13.73
CA ALA A 441 -4.21 8.32 12.49
C ALA A 441 -4.89 9.49 11.74
N GLU A 442 -4.49 9.73 10.50
CA GLU A 442 -5.22 10.62 9.57
C GLU A 442 -6.04 9.78 8.58
N ILE A 443 -7.36 9.99 8.53
CA ILE A 443 -8.27 9.25 7.64
C ILE A 443 -8.90 10.23 6.64
N ARG A 444 -8.53 10.13 5.38
CA ARG A 444 -9.14 10.89 4.29
C ARG A 444 -10.12 10.01 3.56
N ALA A 445 -11.41 10.31 3.60
CA ALA A 445 -12.37 9.60 2.79
C ALA A 445 -12.77 10.44 1.57
N HIS A 446 -12.79 9.82 0.39
CA HIS A 446 -13.31 10.38 -0.85
C HIS A 446 -14.74 9.89 -1.13
N GLY A 447 -15.10 8.72 -0.60
CA GLY A 447 -16.47 8.22 -0.50
C GLY A 447 -17.11 8.49 0.87
N ALA A 448 -18.33 7.99 1.04
CA ALA A 448 -19.02 7.97 2.32
C ALA A 448 -18.42 6.91 3.26
N LEU A 449 -17.98 7.32 4.44
CA LEU A 449 -17.57 6.38 5.48
C LEU A 449 -18.79 6.07 6.35
N THR A 450 -19.29 4.84 6.27
CA THR A 450 -20.39 4.36 7.11
C THR A 450 -19.86 3.60 8.31
N LEU A 451 -20.30 3.96 9.52
CA LEU A 451 -19.79 3.39 10.77
C LEU A 451 -20.90 2.61 11.49
N SER A 452 -21.10 1.32 11.20
CA SER A 452 -22.05 0.53 12.01
C SER A 452 -21.52 0.22 13.43
N GLY A 453 -20.21 0.37 13.67
CA GLY A 453 -19.53 0.16 14.95
C GLY A 453 -19.10 1.44 15.72
N THR A 454 -18.01 1.34 16.47
CA THR A 454 -17.47 2.42 17.33
C THR A 454 -15.99 2.67 17.04
N ILE A 455 -15.58 3.90 16.70
CA ILE A 455 -14.13 4.25 16.63
C ILE A 455 -13.67 4.74 18.00
N ARG A 456 -12.66 4.10 18.61
CA ARG A 456 -11.99 4.56 19.83
C ARG A 456 -10.67 5.26 19.55
N ILE A 457 -10.54 6.48 20.04
CA ILE A 457 -9.32 7.30 19.97
C ILE A 457 -8.90 7.66 21.39
N SER A 458 -7.62 7.54 21.73
CA SER A 458 -7.08 7.94 23.03
C SER A 458 -5.70 8.61 22.86
N GLY A 459 -5.04 9.02 23.95
CA GLY A 459 -3.58 9.04 23.98
C GLY A 459 -2.86 10.14 23.20
N GLY A 460 -3.43 11.34 23.05
CA GLY A 460 -2.80 12.42 22.27
C GLY A 460 -2.95 12.27 20.75
N HIS A 461 -3.61 11.21 20.30
CA HIS A 461 -3.87 10.93 18.90
C HIS A 461 -5.00 11.81 18.37
N TYR A 462 -4.95 12.12 17.07
CA TYR A 462 -5.99 12.90 16.42
C TYR A 462 -6.53 12.19 15.19
N LEU A 463 -7.82 12.37 14.92
CA LEU A 463 -8.51 11.93 13.70
C LEU A 463 -8.79 13.15 12.82
N VAL A 464 -8.22 13.17 11.61
CA VAL A 464 -8.59 14.14 10.56
C VAL A 464 -9.67 13.54 9.69
N VAL A 465 -10.72 14.29 9.35
CA VAL A 465 -11.80 13.87 8.44
C VAL A 465 -12.05 14.94 7.38
N ASN A 466 -12.11 14.55 6.10
CA ASN A 466 -12.25 15.45 4.95
C ASN A 466 -13.53 15.22 4.10
N SER A 467 -14.49 14.39 4.53
CA SER A 467 -15.73 14.13 3.77
C SER A 467 -16.94 13.76 4.64
N ASP A 468 -18.08 13.56 3.96
CA ASP A 468 -19.37 13.10 4.45
C ASP A 468 -19.28 11.72 5.17
N ILE A 469 -19.02 11.69 6.49
CA ILE A 469 -19.12 10.48 7.33
C ILE A 469 -20.58 10.23 7.73
N LEU A 470 -21.20 9.18 7.20
CA LEU A 470 -22.56 8.79 7.56
C LEU A 470 -22.59 7.77 8.71
N LEU A 471 -23.17 8.15 9.84
CA LEU A 471 -23.74 7.29 10.90
C LEU A 471 -22.86 6.17 11.47
N GLY A 472 -22.41 6.42 12.72
CA GLY A 472 -21.92 5.51 13.77
C GLY A 472 -21.64 6.24 15.09
N GLU A 473 -20.87 5.63 16.01
CA GLU A 473 -20.39 6.29 17.25
C GLU A 473 -18.86 6.47 17.22
N ILE A 474 -18.34 7.65 17.55
CA ILE A 474 -16.90 7.87 17.78
C ILE A 474 -16.70 8.03 19.28
N GLN A 475 -16.07 7.05 19.92
CA GLN A 475 -15.67 7.13 21.31
C GLN A 475 -14.28 7.76 21.46
N MET A 476 -14.17 8.80 22.27
CA MET A 476 -12.89 9.47 22.55
C MET A 476 -12.52 9.27 24.02
N GLU A 477 -11.24 9.03 24.30
CA GLU A 477 -10.68 8.94 25.65
C GLU A 477 -9.74 10.12 25.93
N GLU A 478 -9.15 10.17 27.11
CA GLU A 478 -8.33 11.29 27.57
C GLU A 478 -7.19 11.61 26.57
N GLY A 479 -7.12 12.87 26.14
CA GLY A 479 -6.09 13.38 25.23
C GLY A 479 -6.38 13.22 23.73
N ALA A 480 -7.50 12.64 23.32
CA ALA A 480 -7.87 12.53 21.91
C ALA A 480 -8.37 13.86 21.31
N LEU A 481 -8.10 14.10 20.01
CA LEU A 481 -8.52 15.31 19.28
C LEU A 481 -9.17 14.97 17.92
N ILE A 482 -10.28 15.62 17.55
CA ILE A 482 -10.83 15.54 16.18
C ILE A 482 -10.49 16.83 15.43
N LYS A 483 -9.92 16.71 14.22
CA LYS A 483 -9.68 17.83 13.32
C LYS A 483 -10.55 17.68 12.08
N THR A 484 -11.31 18.71 11.73
CA THR A 484 -12.09 18.73 10.48
C THR A 484 -11.44 19.68 9.48
N ARG A 485 -11.35 19.30 8.21
CA ARG A 485 -10.74 20.14 7.17
C ARG A 485 -11.56 20.07 5.87
N GLY A 486 -12.39 21.10 5.61
CA GLY A 486 -12.99 21.33 4.30
C GLY A 486 -14.52 21.33 4.23
N VAL A 487 -15.04 22.46 3.74
CA VAL A 487 -16.31 22.76 3.04
C VAL A 487 -17.52 21.90 3.44
N GLY A 488 -18.20 22.37 4.49
CA GLY A 488 -19.65 22.21 4.62
C GLY A 488 -20.10 20.77 4.77
N ALA A 489 -19.87 20.19 5.95
CA ALA A 489 -20.71 19.10 6.43
C ALA A 489 -22.17 19.56 6.34
N SER A 490 -22.86 19.13 5.28
CA SER A 490 -24.30 19.35 5.16
C SER A 490 -24.96 18.65 6.36
N GLY A 491 -25.97 19.27 6.95
CA GLY A 491 -26.52 18.91 8.27
C GLY A 491 -26.87 17.44 8.50
N ASP A 492 -26.97 16.63 7.45
CA ASP A 492 -27.40 15.23 7.53
C ASP A 492 -26.29 14.22 7.91
N VAL A 493 -25.01 14.62 8.03
CA VAL A 493 -23.88 13.68 7.82
C VAL A 493 -22.82 13.60 8.95
N VAL A 494 -23.21 13.36 10.21
CA VAL A 494 -22.19 13.15 11.28
C VAL A 494 -22.60 12.11 12.32
N ALA A 495 -21.63 11.24 12.67
CA ALA A 495 -21.65 10.24 13.75
C ALA A 495 -21.87 10.86 15.16
N ASN A 496 -22.45 10.08 16.08
CA ASN A 496 -22.53 10.46 17.51
C ASN A 496 -21.10 10.43 18.10
N VAL A 497 -20.60 11.53 18.64
CA VAL A 497 -19.28 11.54 19.28
C VAL A 497 -19.44 11.46 20.79
N VAL A 498 -18.85 10.44 21.42
CA VAL A 498 -18.91 10.16 22.85
C VAL A 498 -17.53 10.25 23.49
N TYR A 499 -17.26 11.30 24.26
CA TYR A 499 -16.02 11.39 25.04
C TYR A 499 -16.19 10.72 26.42
N ASN A 500 -15.35 9.75 26.73
CA ASN A 500 -15.32 8.95 27.95
C ASN A 500 -14.15 9.32 28.89
N GLY A 501 -13.25 10.23 28.51
CA GLY A 501 -12.13 10.69 29.35
C GLY A 501 -12.53 11.75 30.39
N ASP A 502 -11.64 12.01 31.36
CA ASP A 502 -11.73 13.21 32.19
C ASP A 502 -11.27 14.41 31.34
N LEU A 503 -12.10 15.47 31.28
CA LEU A 503 -11.74 16.71 30.61
C LEU A 503 -10.91 17.57 31.56
N VAL A 504 -9.70 17.92 31.15
CA VAL A 504 -8.90 18.95 31.81
C VAL A 504 -9.39 20.33 31.32
N GLU A 505 -9.31 21.36 32.18
CA GLU A 505 -9.63 22.74 31.81
C GLU A 505 -8.84 23.13 30.53
N ASP A 506 -9.51 23.73 29.54
CA ASP A 506 -8.98 24.14 28.22
C ASP A 506 -8.72 23.05 27.15
N SER A 507 -9.19 21.81 27.32
CA SER A 507 -9.11 20.79 26.26
C SER A 507 -9.91 21.17 25.01
N VAL A 508 -9.24 21.24 23.85
CA VAL A 508 -9.88 21.39 22.53
C VAL A 508 -10.31 19.99 22.07
N LEU A 509 -11.62 19.76 21.92
CA LEU A 509 -12.15 18.48 21.43
C LEU A 509 -12.32 18.45 19.91
N MET A 510 -12.55 19.63 19.31
CA MET A 510 -12.73 19.80 17.87
C MET A 510 -12.05 21.08 17.42
N GLU A 511 -11.24 20.97 16.37
CA GLU A 511 -10.60 22.09 15.68
C GLU A 511 -11.01 22.06 14.20
N GLY A 512 -11.62 23.15 13.72
CA GLY A 512 -11.97 23.34 12.32
C GLY A 512 -11.44 24.68 11.80
N VAL A 513 -11.22 24.74 10.49
CA VAL A 513 -10.83 25.96 9.77
C VAL A 513 -12.09 26.57 9.14
N ASP A 514 -12.28 27.90 9.15
CA ASP A 514 -13.46 28.58 8.58
C ASP A 514 -14.83 28.19 9.22
N SER A 515 -15.92 28.21 8.44
CA SER A 515 -17.31 27.88 8.82
C SER A 515 -17.61 26.37 8.90
N ASP A 516 -16.58 25.53 8.94
CA ASP A 516 -16.71 24.07 8.86
C ASP A 516 -17.27 23.42 10.13
N VAL A 517 -17.28 24.16 11.26
CA VAL A 517 -17.92 23.72 12.51
C VAL A 517 -19.31 24.34 12.62
N THR A 518 -20.34 23.57 12.26
CA THR A 518 -21.75 24.02 12.34
C THR A 518 -22.36 23.75 13.72
N GLN A 519 -23.42 24.48 14.09
CA GLN A 519 -24.16 24.24 15.34
C GLN A 519 -24.77 22.83 15.39
N GLU A 520 -25.18 22.29 14.24
CA GLU A 520 -25.73 20.95 14.13
C GLU A 520 -24.67 19.87 14.43
N LEU A 521 -23.43 20.09 13.98
CA LEU A 521 -22.28 19.24 14.33
C LEU A 521 -21.99 19.27 15.84
N ALA A 522 -21.99 20.46 16.44
CA ALA A 522 -21.81 20.64 17.88
C ALA A 522 -22.93 19.97 18.71
N ASP A 523 -24.17 19.98 18.22
CA ASP A 523 -25.32 19.45 18.93
C ASP A 523 -25.32 17.91 19.09
N ARG A 524 -24.52 17.20 18.27
CA ARG A 524 -24.43 15.73 18.26
C ARG A 524 -23.29 15.15 19.13
N PHE A 525 -22.51 15.99 19.82
CA PHE A 525 -21.54 15.54 20.83
C PHE A 525 -22.25 15.15 22.13
N LEU A 526 -22.18 13.87 22.50
CA LEU A 526 -22.72 13.30 23.73
C LEU A 526 -21.60 13.07 24.75
N LEU A 527 -21.42 14.02 25.67
CA LEU A 527 -20.45 13.87 26.76
C LEU A 527 -21.07 13.16 27.96
N LYS A 528 -20.38 12.16 28.50
CA LYS A 528 -20.78 11.54 29.78
C LYS A 528 -20.47 12.42 30.98
N ASN A 529 -19.45 13.28 30.92
CA ASN A 529 -19.01 14.10 32.05
C ASN A 529 -18.70 15.56 31.62
N ARG A 530 -19.39 16.49 32.31
CA ARG A 530 -19.21 17.96 32.52
C ARG A 530 -18.29 18.75 31.56
N GLY A 531 -18.92 19.65 30.78
CA GLY A 531 -18.43 20.96 30.29
C GLY A 531 -17.24 20.97 29.30
N TYR A 532 -17.40 21.59 28.12
CA TYR A 532 -16.32 21.74 27.13
C TYR A 532 -16.41 23.03 26.30
N TYR A 533 -15.33 23.32 25.54
CA TYR A 533 -15.18 24.45 24.62
C TYR A 533 -15.03 23.92 23.17
N ILE A 534 -15.79 24.48 22.23
CA ILE A 534 -15.60 24.27 20.78
C ILE A 534 -14.93 25.54 20.24
N LYS A 535 -13.77 25.39 19.60
CA LYS A 535 -13.03 26.51 19.00
C LYS A 535 -13.30 26.56 17.49
N SER A 536 -14.05 27.56 17.03
CA SER A 536 -14.02 27.98 15.62
C SER A 536 -13.02 29.13 15.50
N LEU A 537 -12.07 29.03 14.56
CA LEU A 537 -10.97 29.98 14.43
C LEU A 537 -11.36 31.30 13.74
N ASP A 538 -12.47 31.34 12.99
CA ASP A 538 -12.73 32.43 12.04
C ASP A 538 -14.13 33.09 12.12
N VAL A 539 -15.11 32.50 12.81
CA VAL A 539 -16.45 33.09 12.95
C VAL A 539 -16.95 32.87 14.38
N GLY A 540 -17.22 33.96 15.12
CA GLY A 540 -17.59 33.94 16.55
C GLY A 540 -18.43 32.72 16.95
N GLY A 541 -17.76 31.74 17.58
CA GLY A 541 -18.34 30.43 17.85
C GLY A 541 -19.50 30.50 18.84
N VAL A 542 -20.53 29.68 18.61
CA VAL A 542 -21.65 29.49 19.53
C VAL A 542 -21.29 28.35 20.50
N LEU A 543 -21.38 28.63 21.80
CA LEU A 543 -21.12 27.67 22.87
C LEU A 543 -22.41 26.98 23.32
N LYS A 544 -22.35 25.65 23.48
CA LYS A 544 -23.39 24.87 24.16
C LYS A 544 -22.89 24.46 25.55
N GLY A 545 -23.37 25.13 26.59
CA GLY A 545 -23.30 24.63 27.96
C GLY A 545 -24.39 23.58 28.17
N VAL A 546 -24.05 22.41 28.72
CA VAL A 546 -25.06 21.42 29.16
C VAL A 546 -25.52 21.79 30.57
N VAL A 547 -26.83 21.67 30.77
CA VAL A 547 -27.62 21.94 31.99
C VAL A 547 -27.01 21.35 33.26
N GLY A 548 -26.97 22.15 34.33
CA GLY A 548 -26.65 21.72 35.70
C GLY A 548 -25.30 22.20 36.23
N VAL A 549 -24.77 23.32 35.73
CA VAL A 549 -23.44 23.83 36.10
C VAL A 549 -23.50 25.30 36.47
N SER A 550 -23.33 25.58 37.76
CA SER A 550 -23.12 26.93 38.25
C SER A 550 -21.86 27.52 37.64
N GLY A 551 -21.98 28.65 36.93
CA GLY A 551 -20.82 29.39 36.39
C GLY A 551 -20.47 29.05 34.94
N VAL A 552 -21.44 29.13 34.03
CA VAL A 552 -21.20 29.03 32.58
C VAL A 552 -20.30 30.19 32.14
N LYS A 553 -19.10 29.86 31.64
CA LYS A 553 -18.12 30.79 31.06
C LYS A 553 -18.23 30.77 29.53
N VAL A 554 -18.48 31.91 28.90
CA VAL A 554 -18.53 32.06 27.45
C VAL A 554 -17.34 32.90 26.97
N LYS A 555 -16.48 32.30 26.14
CA LYS A 555 -15.37 33.01 25.50
C LYS A 555 -15.81 33.61 24.16
N VAL A 556 -15.69 34.91 24.02
CA VAL A 556 -16.01 35.67 22.80
C VAL A 556 -14.73 36.23 22.22
N ASP A 557 -14.35 35.77 21.02
CA ASP A 557 -13.22 36.31 20.27
C ASP A 557 -13.67 37.50 19.41
N THR A 558 -12.99 38.64 19.57
CA THR A 558 -13.20 39.84 18.77
C THR A 558 -11.91 40.20 18.02
N ALA A 559 -12.02 41.07 17.01
CA ALA A 559 -10.84 41.57 16.27
C ALA A 559 -9.79 42.27 17.16
N GLU A 560 -10.14 42.63 18.40
CA GLU A 560 -9.26 43.31 19.36
C GLU A 560 -8.87 42.44 20.58
N GLY A 561 -9.34 41.18 20.66
CA GLY A 561 -9.01 40.23 21.73
C GLY A 561 -10.19 39.35 22.16
N ALA A 562 -9.89 38.30 22.93
CA ALA A 562 -10.89 37.40 23.50
C ALA A 562 -11.35 37.85 24.90
N TYR A 563 -12.61 37.63 25.23
CA TYR A 563 -13.17 37.88 26.57
C TYR A 563 -13.92 36.66 27.07
N THR A 564 -13.86 36.37 28.37
CA THR A 564 -14.65 35.32 29.03
C THR A 564 -15.73 35.95 29.91
N VAL A 565 -17.00 35.65 29.66
CA VAL A 565 -18.16 36.16 30.43
C VAL A 565 -18.79 35.04 31.24
N SER A 566 -18.95 35.24 32.55
CA SER A 566 -19.57 34.26 33.45
C SER A 566 -20.96 34.72 33.89
N VAL A 567 -21.99 33.90 33.66
CA VAL A 567 -23.38 34.22 34.07
C VAL A 567 -23.86 33.28 35.17
N THR A 568 -24.50 33.84 36.20
CA THR A 568 -25.12 33.11 37.30
C THR A 568 -26.65 33.14 37.19
N GLY A 569 -27.29 32.09 37.72
CA GLY A 569 -28.76 31.95 37.75
C GLY A 569 -29.36 31.14 36.60
N LEU A 570 -28.54 30.60 35.69
CA LEU A 570 -29.00 29.81 34.53
C LEU A 570 -29.55 28.42 34.93
N ASP A 571 -29.05 27.83 36.02
CA ASP A 571 -29.40 26.45 36.42
C ASP A 571 -30.75 26.30 37.14
N ALA A 572 -31.41 27.42 37.45
CA ALA A 572 -32.66 27.47 38.21
C ALA A 572 -33.53 28.65 37.75
N ALA A 573 -33.61 28.86 36.43
CA ALA A 573 -34.45 29.91 35.86
C ALA A 573 -35.94 29.53 36.01
N GLU A 574 -36.46 29.63 37.23
CA GLU A 574 -37.89 29.73 37.49
C GLU A 574 -38.36 31.13 37.10
N ALA A 575 -39.64 31.25 36.77
CA ALA A 575 -40.21 32.56 36.49
C ALA A 575 -40.07 33.49 37.72
N GLY A 576 -39.45 34.66 37.52
CA GLY A 576 -39.05 35.58 38.59
C GLY A 576 -37.57 35.47 39.02
N SER A 577 -36.81 34.50 38.51
CA SER A 577 -35.37 34.42 38.73
C SER A 577 -34.61 35.59 38.06
N THR A 578 -33.51 36.00 38.70
CA THR A 578 -32.60 37.03 38.17
C THR A 578 -31.38 36.36 37.56
N LEU A 579 -31.17 36.57 36.26
CA LEU A 579 -29.91 36.24 35.60
C LEU A 579 -28.95 37.41 35.79
N SER A 580 -27.71 37.14 36.19
CA SER A 580 -26.69 38.19 36.40
C SER A 580 -25.35 37.79 35.81
N VAL A 581 -24.65 38.75 35.21
CA VAL A 581 -23.23 38.59 34.87
C VAL A 581 -22.44 38.68 36.17
N SER A 582 -21.67 37.64 36.47
CA SER A 582 -20.91 37.49 37.72
C SER A 582 -19.45 37.90 37.59
N SER A 583 -18.85 37.70 36.41
CA SER A 583 -17.51 38.19 36.08
C SER A 583 -17.33 38.33 34.57
N ILE A 584 -16.39 39.18 34.18
CA ILE A 584 -15.84 39.25 32.82
C ILE A 584 -14.32 39.19 32.99
N ALA A 585 -13.61 38.43 32.17
CA ALA A 585 -12.15 38.43 32.11
C ALA A 585 -11.66 38.64 30.68
N ASP A 586 -10.51 39.28 30.49
CA ASP A 586 -9.85 39.36 29.18
C ASP A 586 -9.09 38.05 28.84
N PHE A 587 -8.47 37.98 27.66
CA PHE A 587 -7.72 36.79 27.20
C PHE A 587 -6.52 36.45 28.08
N GLU A 588 -5.96 37.41 28.81
CA GLU A 588 -4.88 37.18 29.77
C GLU A 588 -5.42 36.71 31.14
N GLY A 589 -6.74 36.60 31.28
CA GLY A 589 -7.41 36.20 32.52
C GLY A 589 -7.53 37.33 33.54
N ASN A 590 -7.29 38.59 33.13
CA ASN A 590 -7.48 39.73 34.03
C ASN A 590 -8.97 40.04 34.17
N ASP A 591 -9.41 40.29 35.40
CA ASP A 591 -10.79 40.71 35.67
C ASP A 591 -11.11 42.04 34.97
N VAL A 592 -12.15 42.02 34.15
CA VAL A 592 -12.78 43.16 33.50
C VAL A 592 -14.02 43.55 34.30
N ASP A 593 -14.19 44.85 34.55
CA ASP A 593 -15.31 45.35 35.35
C ASP A 593 -16.67 45.00 34.70
N VAL A 594 -17.51 44.29 35.46
CA VAL A 594 -18.87 43.90 35.06
C VAL A 594 -19.78 45.11 34.83
N SER A 595 -19.43 46.29 35.38
CA SER A 595 -20.14 47.55 35.12
C SER A 595 -20.16 47.96 33.64
N ARG A 596 -19.31 47.31 32.82
CA ARG A 596 -19.22 47.52 31.38
C ARG A 596 -20.32 46.81 30.60
N VAL A 597 -21.09 45.91 31.23
CA VAL A 597 -22.30 45.36 30.62
C VAL A 597 -23.34 46.46 30.48
N THR A 598 -23.51 46.92 29.25
CA THR A 598 -24.46 47.99 28.94
C THR A 598 -25.87 47.46 28.83
N LYS A 599 -26.03 46.19 28.40
CA LYS A 599 -27.34 45.65 28.05
C LYS A 599 -27.37 44.13 28.12
N MET A 600 -28.50 43.57 28.53
CA MET A 600 -28.82 42.14 28.45
C MET A 600 -30.17 41.99 27.75
N LYS A 601 -30.28 41.02 26.85
CA LYS A 601 -31.51 40.70 26.13
C LYS A 601 -31.78 39.21 26.23
N VAL A 602 -33.04 38.81 26.42
CA VAL A 602 -33.45 37.41 26.41
C VAL A 602 -34.39 37.21 25.23
N TYR A 603 -34.12 36.20 24.43
CA TYR A 603 -34.94 35.76 23.32
C TYR A 603 -35.60 34.43 23.67
N ALA A 604 -36.81 34.18 23.19
CA ALA A 604 -37.49 32.88 23.21
C ALA A 604 -37.81 32.51 21.75
N ASP A 605 -37.26 31.40 21.26
CA ASP A 605 -37.33 30.97 19.84
C ASP A 605 -36.97 32.10 18.86
N GLY A 606 -35.93 32.88 19.20
CA GLY A 606 -35.44 34.01 18.41
C GLY A 606 -36.25 35.30 18.53
N ILE A 607 -37.33 35.32 19.32
CA ILE A 607 -38.13 36.52 19.57
C ILE A 607 -37.66 37.18 20.86
N LEU A 608 -37.33 38.48 20.82
CA LEU A 608 -36.92 39.23 22.01
C LEU A 608 -38.09 39.29 23.01
N VAL A 609 -37.92 38.66 24.18
CA VAL A 609 -38.93 38.61 25.25
C VAL A 609 -38.60 39.54 26.41
N LYS A 610 -37.33 39.83 26.67
CA LYS A 610 -36.93 40.74 27.74
C LYS A 610 -35.65 41.50 27.41
N GLU A 611 -35.54 42.71 27.92
CA GLU A 611 -34.36 43.56 27.80
C GLU A 611 -34.12 44.29 29.12
N SER A 612 -32.85 44.42 29.50
CA SER A 612 -32.40 45.18 30.67
C SER A 612 -31.16 45.99 30.32
N ASN A 613 -31.07 47.21 30.85
CA ASN A 613 -29.86 48.02 30.78
C ASN A 613 -29.03 47.74 32.05
N GLY A 614 -27.90 47.05 31.89
CA GLY A 614 -27.02 46.66 32.99
C GLY A 614 -26.69 45.17 33.02
N SER A 615 -25.99 44.74 34.07
CA SER A 615 -25.44 43.40 34.22
C SER A 615 -26.39 42.37 34.84
N SER A 616 -27.68 42.70 34.97
CA SER A 616 -28.70 41.76 35.44
C SER A 616 -30.03 41.95 34.73
N ILE A 617 -30.77 40.86 34.59
CA ILE A 617 -32.10 40.81 33.97
C ILE A 617 -33.00 39.86 34.77
N VAL A 618 -34.19 40.34 35.12
CA VAL A 618 -35.21 39.54 35.80
C VAL A 618 -36.16 38.97 34.75
N LEU A 619 -36.40 37.67 34.81
CA LEU A 619 -37.31 36.97 33.90
C LEU A 619 -38.76 37.16 34.35
N ASP A 620 -39.62 37.70 33.48
CA ASP A 620 -41.04 37.88 33.76
C ASP A 620 -41.85 36.61 33.47
N LEU A 621 -42.93 36.43 34.23
CA LEU A 621 -43.82 35.26 34.25
C LEU A 621 -44.66 35.03 32.97
N GLU A 622 -44.61 35.91 31.96
CA GLU A 622 -45.52 35.84 30.81
C GLU A 622 -45.11 34.82 29.72
N TYR A 623 -43.94 34.20 29.85
CA TYR A 623 -43.43 33.20 28.90
C TYR A 623 -43.06 31.90 29.62
N THR A 624 -44.04 31.17 30.14
CA THR A 624 -43.84 29.79 30.61
C THR A 624 -44.21 28.81 29.49
N GLY A 625 -43.29 27.89 29.14
CA GLY A 625 -43.44 26.93 28.03
C GLY A 625 -42.10 26.41 27.48
N ALA A 626 -42.17 25.40 26.60
CA ALA A 626 -41.00 24.77 25.98
C ALA A 626 -40.42 25.61 24.82
N TYR A 627 -39.85 26.77 25.14
CA TYR A 627 -39.15 27.62 24.18
C TYR A 627 -37.64 27.44 24.32
N LYS A 628 -36.88 27.59 23.24
CA LYS A 628 -35.43 27.74 23.30
C LYS A 628 -35.12 29.19 23.70
N TYR A 629 -34.67 29.41 24.92
CA TYR A 629 -34.26 30.73 25.35
C TYR A 629 -32.81 31.02 24.96
N THR A 630 -32.50 32.27 24.64
CA THR A 630 -31.14 32.74 24.38
C THR A 630 -30.92 34.07 25.10
N LEU A 631 -29.98 34.11 26.03
CA LEU A 631 -29.54 35.37 26.65
C LEU A 631 -28.42 35.98 25.81
N GLU A 632 -28.61 37.18 25.28
CA GLU A 632 -27.59 38.02 24.67
C GLU A 632 -27.06 39.03 25.71
N VAL A 633 -25.77 38.96 26.03
CA VAL A 633 -25.09 39.95 26.88
C VAL A 633 -24.29 40.89 26.01
N ILE A 634 -24.53 42.19 26.17
CA ILE A 634 -23.86 43.27 25.46
C ILE A 634 -23.08 44.14 26.44
N PHE A 635 -21.78 44.25 26.21
CA PHE A 635 -20.90 45.13 26.98
C PHE A 635 -20.14 46.08 26.06
N SER A 636 -19.85 47.28 26.56
CA SER A 636 -19.10 48.29 25.82
C SER A 636 -17.64 48.29 26.23
N ASP A 637 -16.77 47.86 25.31
CA ASP A 637 -15.35 48.16 25.33
C ASP A 637 -15.00 49.04 24.14
N ARG A 638 -14.46 50.24 24.38
CA ARG A 638 -13.92 51.16 23.34
C ARG A 638 -14.80 51.34 22.08
N ASN A 639 -16.13 51.39 22.23
CA ASN A 639 -17.15 51.52 21.16
C ASN A 639 -17.46 50.26 20.33
N ILE A 640 -17.09 49.07 20.80
CA ILE A 640 -17.44 47.80 20.16
C ILE A 640 -18.54 47.13 20.98
N GLU A 641 -19.60 46.68 20.29
CA GLU A 641 -20.71 45.92 20.86
C GLU A 641 -20.39 44.43 20.72
N VAL A 642 -20.14 43.74 21.83
CA VAL A 642 -19.80 42.32 21.87
C VAL A 642 -21.00 41.55 22.40
N SER A 643 -21.47 40.53 21.68
CA SER A 643 -22.68 39.75 21.98
C SER A 643 -22.30 38.31 22.35
N ALA A 644 -22.76 37.84 23.52
CA ALA A 644 -22.60 36.46 23.97
C ALA A 644 -23.98 35.82 24.16
N GLN A 645 -24.21 34.64 23.56
CA GLN A 645 -25.50 33.93 23.59
C GLN A 645 -25.47 32.73 24.55
N PHE A 646 -26.42 32.64 25.49
CA PHE A 646 -26.54 31.52 26.43
C PHE A 646 -27.90 30.81 26.27
N PRO A 647 -27.95 29.53 25.89
CA PRO A 647 -29.18 28.76 25.89
C PRO A 647 -29.62 28.35 27.31
N PHE A 648 -30.91 28.43 27.62
CA PHE A 648 -31.48 27.93 28.88
C PHE A 648 -32.97 27.55 28.75
N GLU A 649 -33.51 26.81 29.74
CA GLU A 649 -34.94 26.48 29.86
C GLU A 649 -35.55 27.19 31.07
N ILE A 650 -36.82 27.60 30.97
CA ILE A 650 -37.59 28.17 32.09
C ILE A 650 -38.59 27.12 32.57
N HIS A 651 -38.53 26.76 33.84
CA HIS A 651 -39.48 25.85 34.49
C HIS A 651 -40.55 26.65 35.26
N GLU A 652 -41.76 26.07 35.38
CA GLU A 652 -42.87 26.64 36.18
C GLU A 652 -42.61 26.63 37.68
#